data_AF-A0A7G5GPT3-F1
#
_entry.id   AF-A0A7G5GPT3-F1
#
_cell.length_a   1.000
_cell.length_b   1.000
_cell.length_c   1.000
_cell.angle_alpha   90.00
_cell.angle_beta   90.00
_cell.angle_gamma   90.00
#
_symmetry.space_group_name_H-M   'P 1'
#
loop_
_entity.id
_entity.type
_entity.pdbx_description
1 polymer ?
#
loop_
_entity_poly.entity_id
_entity_poly.type
_entity_poly.pdbx_seq_one_letter_code
_entity_poly.pdbx_strand_id
1 'polypeptide(L)'
;MSRVTQTLGILLLIQLLLLAGQSRAQAICGIPQLTDDQLIWQEKLLAHKHSLPAGRRAAQLQYIPIRFHVVRQNDGTGGADIASLNQALVLINQLYQPINIAFYLCGKLPHYINNTALFDYDNTEESLLSNANDVSNAINVYLVNTLTYAGSEVTGYAYYPNAQATTNRVFLKASQLTDYTLAHELGHYFNLYHTFQNNQSSTIANRELVIRPGDALQGRPFGPNCTTAGDFVCDTPADPYGLTGATLSGCSYTGTSKDANGDLFNPLIANIMSYYFSCGMSKSFTAGQYARMTDGLSLRLDPGNAYALNCVDSSVLTPTGLSASIQGGETGVQLQFSYSGTNAAGFLIERSLDPTANFTVIGSLPSGSFSYTDGTVLSNTTYYYRVKASNATTQYSAVASVKTGQFYCVPTYTWPIANFFPRIDDFILTGSQSTLRSVATGIGVDGYSDFSDVQHKVQAGHVYSFTASAITGNVGSYIKQHLTIWLDSNQDGTFSDTEKLFQSSASQYLTPSLTGTLTIPASFSAGQTRLRLRSQYYADGLVESPCDPYNYGEAEDYTLVIDNPTPPSCFSLSALAIPATCAGKQDGIVSLLLVGGTAPFSYSLGNQISTTGTFAGLLAGSYTATVANAGCSQSLVVTVGQPAAFTTSISSSATSVCSGQSLTLVASAGSQYRWNTGQTGASLVVAASGAYSVTVTSVVGCTSVASTSVLVTNCVLLYRAKVLLEGFTNATTGLMHSLLISNNLLPKQQPYSSAPWSYTGSEQVTTFPSNVTDWVLVVARNAAGEVLFQTAAFVRNDGTLIRSDGTEGVVFSTSSEPMYASIHHRNHLAILSGRPMTDNQLVDFTTDATAVKGTSQLKSVGSKLVMYSGDYDANDVINSADYNKWKVNASIVGHYLSIDADGNGIINNQDFNRWVLNRSKIGTPGL
;
A
#
# COMPACT_ATOMS: atom_id res chain seq x y z
N MET A 1 21.55 63.72 -22.60
CA MET A 1 20.75 62.68 -23.28
C MET A 1 21.34 61.26 -23.19
N SER A 2 22.66 61.06 -23.11
CA SER A 2 23.27 59.70 -23.01
C SER A 2 23.18 59.03 -21.62
N ARG A 3 23.15 59.80 -20.52
CA ARG A 3 23.07 59.24 -19.15
C ARG A 3 21.67 58.81 -18.69
N VAL A 4 20.60 59.15 -19.41
CA VAL A 4 19.21 58.76 -19.05
C VAL A 4 18.81 57.47 -19.78
N THR A 5 19.39 57.20 -20.95
CA THR A 5 19.19 55.96 -21.71
C THR A 5 19.96 54.77 -21.14
N GLN A 6 21.13 54.98 -20.53
CA GLN A 6 21.88 53.91 -19.85
C GLN A 6 21.22 53.44 -18.55
N THR A 7 20.65 54.34 -17.74
CA THR A 7 19.92 53.96 -16.52
C THR A 7 18.58 53.29 -16.83
N LEU A 8 17.86 53.72 -17.88
CA LEU A 8 16.67 52.99 -18.34
C LEU A 8 17.03 51.60 -18.91
N GLY A 9 18.14 51.47 -19.66
CA GLY A 9 18.59 50.19 -20.19
C GLY A 9 19.04 49.20 -19.13
N ILE A 10 19.70 49.66 -18.06
CA ILE A 10 20.12 48.84 -16.92
C ILE A 10 18.93 48.47 -16.03
N LEU A 11 17.96 49.36 -15.81
CA LEU A 11 16.72 49.01 -15.11
C LEU A 11 15.85 48.02 -15.91
N LEU A 12 15.80 48.14 -17.24
CA LEU A 12 15.08 47.18 -18.09
C LEU A 12 15.78 45.81 -18.09
N LEU A 13 17.12 45.75 -18.12
CA LEU A 13 17.87 44.50 -18.02
C LEU A 13 17.73 43.86 -16.63
N ILE A 14 17.73 44.65 -15.55
CA ILE A 14 17.52 44.17 -14.18
C ILE A 14 16.06 43.72 -13.98
N GLN A 15 15.07 44.38 -14.60
CA GLN A 15 13.69 43.89 -14.63
C GLN A 15 13.54 42.61 -15.48
N LEU A 16 14.24 42.49 -16.60
CA LEU A 16 14.28 41.26 -17.41
C LEU A 16 15.03 40.12 -16.70
N LEU A 17 16.05 40.40 -15.89
CA LEU A 17 16.76 39.43 -15.04
C LEU A 17 15.97 39.07 -13.76
N LEU A 18 15.19 39.99 -13.20
CA LEU A 18 14.25 39.73 -12.11
C LEU A 18 12.98 39.00 -12.60
N LEU A 19 12.58 39.19 -13.86
CA LEU A 19 11.54 38.40 -14.53
C LEU A 19 12.07 37.04 -15.03
N ALA A 20 13.37 36.90 -15.29
CA ALA A 20 14.01 35.61 -15.56
C ALA A 20 14.18 34.75 -14.29
N GLY A 21 14.05 35.35 -13.09
CA GLY A 21 13.97 34.65 -11.81
C GLY A 21 12.54 34.30 -11.37
N GLN A 22 11.51 34.75 -12.11
CA GLN A 22 10.15 34.28 -11.91
C GLN A 22 9.97 33.01 -12.73
N SER A 23 10.00 31.87 -12.04
CA SER A 23 9.54 30.59 -12.59
C SER A 23 8.22 30.83 -13.31
N ARG A 24 8.16 30.58 -14.62
CA ARG A 24 6.88 30.53 -15.33
C ARG A 24 5.96 29.59 -14.55
N ALA A 25 4.80 30.06 -14.15
CA ALA A 25 3.72 29.20 -13.72
C ALA A 25 3.13 28.57 -14.99
N GLN A 26 3.43 27.29 -15.25
CA GLN A 26 2.61 26.48 -16.16
C GLN A 26 2.79 24.98 -15.90
N ALA A 27 1.68 24.36 -15.47
CA ALA A 27 1.22 23.01 -15.76
C ALA A 27 -0.08 22.87 -14.97
N ILE A 28 -1.21 23.15 -15.62
CA ILE A 28 -2.53 22.88 -15.04
C ILE A 28 -2.86 21.47 -15.53
N CYS A 29 -3.10 20.52 -14.62
CA CYS A 29 -3.78 19.27 -14.94
C CYS A 29 -5.30 19.54 -15.04
N GLY A 30 -5.93 18.95 -16.04
CA GLY A 30 -7.34 19.11 -16.37
C GLY A 30 -8.26 18.07 -15.73
N ILE A 31 -7.84 17.38 -14.67
CA ILE A 31 -8.64 16.30 -14.07
C ILE A 31 -10.04 16.79 -13.64
N PRO A 32 -11.12 16.08 -14.01
CA PRO A 32 -12.46 16.38 -13.53
C PRO A 32 -12.49 16.42 -12.00
N GLN A 33 -12.88 17.56 -11.44
CA GLN A 33 -13.05 17.70 -10.00
C GLN A 33 -14.22 16.86 -9.51
N LEU A 34 -14.02 16.11 -8.44
CA LEU A 34 -15.09 15.37 -7.77
C LEU A 34 -15.97 16.34 -6.96
N THR A 35 -17.28 16.13 -6.96
CA THR A 35 -18.17 16.75 -5.97
C THR A 35 -17.93 16.16 -4.58
N ASP A 36 -18.38 16.83 -3.51
CA ASP A 36 -18.28 16.31 -2.13
C ASP A 36 -18.87 14.90 -2.01
N ASP A 37 -20.02 14.65 -2.64
CA ASP A 37 -20.66 13.33 -2.66
C ASP A 37 -19.83 12.28 -3.40
N GLN A 38 -19.23 12.65 -4.54
CA GLN A 38 -18.36 11.76 -5.30
C GLN A 38 -17.07 11.46 -4.54
N LEU A 39 -16.50 12.46 -3.85
CA LEU A 39 -15.33 12.31 -3.00
C LEU A 39 -15.62 11.35 -1.83
N ILE A 40 -16.74 11.56 -1.12
CA ILE A 40 -17.20 10.67 -0.04
C ILE A 40 -17.40 9.25 -0.56
N TRP A 41 -18.00 9.10 -1.74
CA TRP A 41 -18.22 7.80 -2.35
C TRP A 41 -16.88 7.12 -2.73
N GLN A 42 -15.94 7.87 -3.29
CA GLN A 42 -14.60 7.39 -3.62
C GLN A 42 -13.88 6.91 -2.34
N GLU A 43 -13.86 7.71 -1.26
CA GLU A 43 -13.25 7.33 0.01
C GLU A 43 -13.91 6.09 0.65
N LYS A 44 -15.24 5.94 0.53
CA LYS A 44 -15.94 4.73 0.99
C LYS A 44 -15.51 3.48 0.21
N LEU A 45 -15.29 3.59 -1.10
CA LEU A 45 -14.82 2.47 -1.90
C LEU A 45 -13.42 2.01 -1.49
N LEU A 46 -12.50 2.95 -1.24
CA LEU A 46 -11.16 2.62 -0.74
C LEU A 46 -11.22 1.99 0.64
N ALA A 47 -11.98 2.59 1.57
CA ALA A 47 -12.13 2.05 2.93
C ALA A 47 -12.71 0.63 2.92
N HIS A 48 -13.65 0.33 2.01
CA HIS A 48 -14.17 -1.02 1.84
C HIS A 48 -13.09 -1.99 1.38
N LYS A 49 -12.27 -1.62 0.38
CA LYS A 49 -11.15 -2.47 -0.09
C LYS A 49 -10.09 -2.69 1.01
N HIS A 50 -9.82 -1.67 1.82
CA HIS A 50 -8.91 -1.73 2.98
C HIS A 50 -9.42 -2.65 4.10
N SER A 51 -10.75 -2.83 4.23
CA SER A 51 -11.39 -3.67 5.26
C SER A 51 -11.50 -5.16 4.91
N LEU A 52 -11.24 -5.53 3.65
CA LEU A 52 -11.22 -6.94 3.24
C LEU A 52 -9.91 -7.59 3.74
N PRO A 53 -9.94 -8.82 4.28
CA PRO A 53 -8.72 -9.51 4.70
C PRO A 53 -7.76 -9.55 3.52
N ALA A 54 -6.62 -8.88 3.66
CA ALA A 54 -5.61 -8.72 2.62
C ALA A 54 -5.25 -10.08 2.04
N GLY A 55 -5.89 -10.45 0.94
CA GLY A 55 -5.63 -11.69 0.24
C GLY A 55 -4.30 -11.56 -0.49
N ARG A 56 -3.17 -11.54 0.22
CA ARG A 56 -1.78 -11.70 -0.26
C ARG A 56 -1.44 -11.14 -1.67
N ARG A 57 -2.08 -10.07 -2.15
CA ARG A 57 -1.88 -9.56 -3.53
C ARG A 57 -0.73 -8.55 -3.64
N ALA A 58 -0.23 -8.01 -2.53
CA ALA A 58 0.81 -6.97 -2.53
C ALA A 58 2.25 -7.46 -2.77
N ALA A 59 2.51 -8.77 -2.85
CA ALA A 59 3.89 -9.30 -2.98
C ALA A 59 4.31 -9.68 -4.40
N GLN A 60 3.40 -9.70 -5.38
CA GLN A 60 3.70 -10.14 -6.76
C GLN A 60 3.65 -8.95 -7.72
N LEU A 61 4.71 -8.79 -8.53
CA LEU A 61 4.80 -7.82 -9.61
C LEU A 61 3.58 -7.91 -10.56
N GLN A 62 2.83 -6.82 -10.67
CA GLN A 62 1.67 -6.66 -11.54
C GLN A 62 2.09 -6.01 -12.85
N TYR A 63 1.90 -6.73 -13.96
CA TYR A 63 2.18 -6.18 -15.28
C TYR A 63 0.95 -5.44 -15.80
N ILE A 64 1.06 -4.11 -15.95
CA ILE A 64 -0.04 -3.24 -16.36
C ILE A 64 0.17 -2.78 -17.81
N PRO A 65 -0.70 -3.19 -18.75
CA PRO A 65 -0.57 -2.82 -20.16
C PRO A 65 -0.96 -1.36 -20.40
N ILE A 66 -0.16 -0.66 -21.19
CA ILE A 66 -0.45 0.69 -21.71
C ILE A 66 -0.55 0.64 -23.23
N ARG A 67 -1.62 1.23 -23.78
CA ARG A 67 -1.79 1.47 -25.20
C ARG A 67 -1.65 2.97 -25.48
N PHE A 68 -0.57 3.37 -26.15
CA PHE A 68 -0.41 4.75 -26.60
C PHE A 68 -1.12 5.00 -27.94
N HIS A 69 -1.95 6.03 -27.96
CA HIS A 69 -2.69 6.56 -29.11
C HIS A 69 -2.08 7.91 -29.49
N VAL A 70 -1.21 7.94 -30.50
CA VAL A 70 -0.47 9.13 -30.91
C VAL A 70 -1.24 9.85 -32.00
N VAL A 71 -1.84 10.99 -31.67
CA VAL A 71 -2.54 11.83 -32.64
C VAL A 71 -1.54 12.67 -33.41
N ARG A 72 -1.64 12.63 -34.74
CA ARG A 72 -0.76 13.31 -35.69
C ARG A 72 -1.56 14.05 -36.74
N GLN A 73 -0.91 14.97 -37.43
CA GLN A 73 -1.46 15.57 -38.63
C GLN A 73 -1.68 14.50 -39.72
N ASN A 74 -2.57 14.78 -40.67
CA ASN A 74 -2.89 13.86 -41.77
C ASN A 74 -1.68 13.50 -42.64
N ASP A 75 -0.67 14.37 -42.70
CA ASP A 75 0.61 14.14 -43.38
C ASP A 75 1.60 13.27 -42.57
N GLY A 76 1.21 12.85 -41.36
CA GLY A 76 2.03 12.04 -40.46
C GLY A 76 3.02 12.82 -39.60
N THR A 77 3.02 14.14 -39.64
CA THR A 77 3.90 14.98 -38.81
C THR A 77 3.34 15.23 -37.41
N GLY A 78 4.22 15.56 -36.46
CA GLY A 78 3.89 15.79 -35.06
C GLY A 78 3.77 14.50 -34.22
N GLY A 79 3.32 14.64 -32.98
CA GLY A 79 3.17 13.53 -32.02
C GLY A 79 4.48 13.06 -31.38
N ALA A 80 4.48 11.83 -30.84
CA ALA A 80 5.61 11.20 -30.17
C ALA A 80 6.09 9.96 -30.94
N ASP A 81 7.38 9.71 -30.93
CA ASP A 81 7.98 8.52 -31.53
C ASP A 81 8.12 7.36 -30.54
N ILE A 82 8.46 6.17 -31.06
CA ILE A 82 8.62 4.97 -30.23
C ILE A 82 9.75 5.08 -29.20
N ALA A 83 10.78 5.89 -29.43
CA ALA A 83 11.86 6.08 -28.47
C ALA A 83 11.35 6.89 -27.27
N SER A 84 10.59 7.97 -27.50
CA SER A 84 9.94 8.74 -26.44
C SER A 84 8.95 7.91 -25.63
N LEU A 85 8.18 7.03 -26.29
CA LEU A 85 7.24 6.12 -25.59
C LEU A 85 7.97 5.11 -24.69
N ASN A 86 9.06 4.51 -25.18
CA ASN A 86 9.87 3.61 -24.36
C ASN A 86 10.56 4.35 -23.21
N GLN A 87 11.00 5.59 -23.43
CA GLN A 87 11.58 6.42 -22.38
C GLN A 87 10.54 6.76 -21.29
N ALA A 88 9.29 7.03 -21.68
CA ALA A 88 8.20 7.22 -20.74
C ALA A 88 7.96 5.96 -19.89
N LEU A 89 8.01 4.76 -20.50
CA LEU A 89 7.94 3.49 -19.77
C LEU A 89 9.07 3.34 -18.75
N VAL A 90 10.29 3.75 -19.07
CA VAL A 90 11.41 3.72 -18.12
C VAL A 90 11.06 4.53 -16.87
N LEU A 91 10.65 5.79 -17.06
CA LEU A 91 10.31 6.70 -15.96
C LEU A 91 9.19 6.14 -15.08
N ILE A 92 8.06 5.72 -15.67
CA ILE A 92 6.93 5.22 -14.87
C ILE A 92 7.23 3.86 -14.24
N ASN A 93 8.03 2.99 -14.88
CA ASN A 93 8.45 1.74 -14.24
C ASN A 93 9.36 2.01 -13.04
N GLN A 94 10.23 3.02 -13.08
CA GLN A 94 11.05 3.41 -11.94
C GLN A 94 10.21 3.96 -10.79
N LEU A 95 9.24 4.83 -11.09
CA LEU A 95 8.42 5.51 -10.09
C LEU A 95 7.40 4.60 -9.42
N TYR A 96 6.86 3.61 -10.13
CA TYR A 96 5.79 2.74 -9.63
C TYR A 96 6.28 1.35 -9.17
N GLN A 97 7.57 1.05 -9.31
CA GLN A 97 8.18 -0.19 -8.81
C GLN A 97 7.97 -0.43 -7.30
N PRO A 98 7.99 0.60 -6.40
CA PRO A 98 7.79 0.39 -4.97
C PRO A 98 6.46 -0.27 -4.59
N ILE A 99 5.44 -0.17 -5.46
CA ILE A 99 4.13 -0.83 -5.29
C ILE A 99 3.95 -2.02 -6.22
N ASN A 100 5.05 -2.60 -6.70
CA ASN A 100 5.07 -3.79 -7.54
C ASN A 100 4.25 -3.62 -8.84
N ILE A 101 4.26 -2.44 -9.45
CA ILE A 101 3.68 -2.22 -10.79
C ILE A 101 4.80 -2.17 -11.82
N ALA A 102 4.63 -2.92 -12.92
CA ALA A 102 5.46 -2.83 -14.11
C ALA A 102 4.61 -2.57 -15.36
N PHE A 103 4.86 -1.46 -16.05
CA PHE A 103 4.18 -1.10 -17.28
C PHE A 103 4.87 -1.69 -18.51
N TYR A 104 4.07 -2.10 -19.49
CA TYR A 104 4.53 -2.58 -20.80
C TYR A 104 3.60 -2.10 -21.91
N LEU A 105 4.11 -2.05 -23.13
CA LEU A 105 3.32 -1.67 -24.30
C LEU A 105 2.35 -2.78 -24.68
N CYS A 106 1.08 -2.43 -24.84
CA CYS A 106 0.09 -3.28 -25.47
C CYS A 106 0.19 -3.13 -26.99
N GLY A 107 0.74 -4.14 -27.65
CA GLY A 107 0.82 -4.28 -29.11
C GLY A 107 2.16 -3.85 -29.74
N LYS A 108 2.34 -4.24 -31.01
CA LYS A 108 3.60 -4.20 -31.78
C LYS A 108 4.14 -2.80 -32.12
N LEU A 109 3.27 -1.81 -32.31
CA LEU A 109 3.61 -0.45 -32.75
C LEU A 109 2.77 0.58 -31.99
N PRO A 110 3.26 1.83 -31.86
CA PRO A 110 2.43 2.95 -31.43
C PRO A 110 1.22 3.06 -32.35
N HIS A 111 0.05 3.29 -31.77
CA HIS A 111 -1.17 3.48 -32.55
C HIS A 111 -1.24 4.93 -33.03
N TYR A 112 -0.75 5.20 -34.24
CA TYR A 112 -0.80 6.53 -34.84
C TYR A 112 -2.18 6.83 -35.43
N ILE A 113 -2.81 7.92 -34.98
CA ILE A 113 -4.10 8.44 -35.45
C ILE A 113 -3.81 9.70 -36.27
N ASN A 114 -3.84 9.57 -37.60
CA ASN A 114 -3.62 10.71 -38.50
C ASN A 114 -4.95 11.46 -38.66
N ASN A 115 -5.12 12.53 -37.87
CA ASN A 115 -6.30 13.37 -37.89
C ASN A 115 -5.92 14.82 -37.52
N THR A 116 -5.71 15.66 -38.54
CA THR A 116 -5.39 17.09 -38.33
C THR A 116 -6.44 17.83 -37.50
N ALA A 117 -7.72 17.44 -37.57
CA ALA A 117 -8.78 18.13 -36.82
C ALA A 117 -8.74 17.86 -35.31
N LEU A 118 -8.16 16.73 -34.89
CA LEU A 118 -8.02 16.35 -33.48
C LEU A 118 -6.56 16.47 -32.99
N PHE A 119 -5.66 17.00 -33.83
CA PHE A 119 -4.24 17.13 -33.52
C PHE A 119 -4.03 18.11 -32.36
N ASP A 120 -4.72 19.24 -32.41
CA ASP A 120 -4.92 20.17 -31.31
C ASP A 120 -6.28 19.86 -30.70
N TYR A 121 -6.28 19.26 -29.52
CA TYR A 121 -7.46 18.57 -28.97
C TYR A 121 -8.12 19.38 -27.86
N ASP A 122 -9.45 19.46 -27.91
CA ASP A 122 -10.29 19.96 -26.82
C ASP A 122 -11.07 18.81 -26.16
N ASN A 123 -11.23 18.85 -24.83
CA ASN A 123 -11.89 17.78 -24.09
C ASN A 123 -13.38 17.59 -24.48
N THR A 124 -14.02 18.56 -25.11
CA THR A 124 -15.38 18.39 -25.68
C THR A 124 -15.41 17.41 -26.86
N GLU A 125 -14.27 17.11 -27.46
CA GLU A 125 -14.10 16.23 -28.61
C GLU A 125 -13.78 14.78 -28.20
N GLU A 126 -13.76 14.47 -26.90
CA GLU A 126 -13.31 13.15 -26.40
C GLU A 126 -14.02 11.98 -27.05
N SER A 127 -15.34 12.09 -27.22
CA SER A 127 -16.14 11.02 -27.84
C SER A 127 -15.79 10.78 -29.31
N LEU A 128 -15.31 11.79 -30.03
CA LEU A 128 -14.89 11.67 -31.44
C LEU A 128 -13.57 10.90 -31.54
N LEU A 129 -12.65 11.13 -30.60
CA LEU A 129 -11.36 10.47 -30.56
C LEU A 129 -11.45 9.07 -29.96
N SER A 130 -12.07 8.93 -28.79
CA SER A 130 -11.99 7.71 -27.97
C SER A 130 -12.90 6.57 -28.46
N ASN A 131 -14.12 6.86 -28.90
CA ASN A 131 -15.09 5.82 -29.28
C ASN A 131 -14.59 4.93 -30.44
N ALA A 132 -13.74 5.47 -31.32
CA ALA A 132 -13.16 4.75 -32.44
C ALA A 132 -11.85 4.01 -32.09
N ASN A 133 -11.24 4.31 -30.95
CA ASN A 133 -9.84 3.97 -30.70
C ASN A 133 -9.59 3.22 -29.39
N ASP A 134 -10.48 3.33 -28.39
CA ASP A 134 -10.30 2.68 -27.09
C ASP A 134 -10.07 1.16 -27.25
N VAL A 135 -9.09 0.65 -26.51
CA VAL A 135 -8.96 -0.78 -26.24
C VAL A 135 -9.45 -1.10 -24.84
N SER A 136 -10.14 -2.22 -24.70
CA SER A 136 -10.74 -2.62 -23.42
C SER A 136 -9.77 -3.36 -22.50
N ASN A 137 -8.55 -3.68 -22.94
CA ASN A 137 -7.61 -4.56 -22.24
C ASN A 137 -6.30 -3.87 -21.80
N ALA A 138 -6.21 -2.55 -21.92
CA ALA A 138 -5.05 -1.74 -21.55
C ALA A 138 -5.46 -0.32 -21.14
N ILE A 139 -4.58 0.40 -20.44
CA ILE A 139 -4.76 1.83 -20.18
C ILE A 139 -4.63 2.57 -21.52
N ASN A 140 -5.65 3.32 -21.92
CA ASN A 140 -5.62 4.11 -23.15
C ASN A 140 -4.95 5.46 -22.86
N VAL A 141 -3.76 5.70 -23.43
CA VAL A 141 -3.02 6.96 -23.25
C VAL A 141 -2.99 7.71 -24.58
N TYR A 142 -3.75 8.80 -24.68
CA TYR A 142 -3.83 9.66 -25.85
C TYR A 142 -2.78 10.77 -25.78
N LEU A 143 -2.00 10.90 -26.86
CA LEU A 143 -0.96 11.90 -27.00
C LEU A 143 -1.33 12.86 -28.13
N VAL A 144 -1.58 14.11 -27.77
CA VAL A 144 -2.03 15.19 -28.67
C VAL A 144 -1.00 16.32 -28.69
N ASN A 145 -1.08 17.23 -29.66
CA ASN A 145 -0.13 18.35 -29.77
C ASN A 145 -0.39 19.42 -28.70
N THR A 146 -1.60 19.97 -28.71
CA THR A 146 -2.13 20.83 -27.64
C THR A 146 -3.35 20.17 -27.02
N LEU A 147 -3.62 20.52 -25.76
CA LEU A 147 -4.66 19.91 -24.96
C LEU A 147 -5.39 21.03 -24.20
N THR A 148 -6.67 21.19 -24.50
CA THR A 148 -7.55 22.14 -23.81
C THR A 148 -8.59 21.37 -23.01
N TYR A 149 -8.79 21.78 -21.75
CA TYR A 149 -9.81 21.22 -20.87
C TYR A 149 -10.62 22.36 -20.25
N ALA A 150 -11.94 22.31 -20.41
CA ALA A 150 -12.86 23.35 -19.95
C ALA A 150 -12.45 24.78 -20.37
N GLY A 151 -11.95 24.92 -21.61
CA GLY A 151 -11.51 26.18 -22.19
C GLY A 151 -10.14 26.70 -21.73
N SER A 152 -9.40 25.92 -20.92
CA SER A 152 -8.04 26.25 -20.48
C SER A 152 -7.03 25.25 -21.01
N GLU A 153 -5.85 25.73 -21.41
CA GLU A 153 -4.77 24.86 -21.88
C GLU A 153 -4.14 24.09 -20.70
N VAL A 154 -4.10 22.75 -20.80
CA VAL A 154 -3.60 21.83 -19.77
C VAL A 154 -2.46 20.96 -20.32
N THR A 155 -1.71 20.28 -19.44
CA THR A 155 -0.62 19.37 -19.86
C THR A 155 -1.06 17.92 -19.94
N GLY A 156 -2.05 17.55 -19.13
CA GLY A 156 -2.66 16.24 -19.11
C GLY A 156 -3.97 16.24 -18.32
N TYR A 157 -4.73 15.15 -18.44
CA TYR A 157 -5.77 14.78 -17.49
C TYR A 157 -5.99 13.27 -17.49
N ALA A 158 -6.47 12.75 -16.37
CA ALA A 158 -6.94 11.38 -16.22
C ALA A 158 -8.30 11.36 -15.53
N TYR A 159 -8.85 10.16 -15.34
CA TYR A 159 -10.05 9.93 -14.56
C TYR A 159 -9.71 9.12 -13.30
N TYR A 160 -10.38 9.40 -12.18
CA TYR A 160 -10.30 8.56 -10.99
C TYR A 160 -10.86 7.14 -11.24
N PRO A 161 -10.47 6.12 -10.46
CA PRO A 161 -11.00 4.77 -10.62
C PRO A 161 -12.52 4.70 -10.60
N ASN A 162 -13.09 4.16 -11.66
CA ASN A 162 -14.50 3.83 -11.81
C ASN A 162 -14.63 2.56 -12.69
N ALA A 163 -15.78 1.91 -12.66
CA ALA A 163 -16.07 0.73 -13.48
C ALA A 163 -16.35 1.06 -14.96
N GLN A 164 -16.58 2.32 -15.32
CA GLN A 164 -16.87 2.73 -16.70
C GLN A 164 -15.62 2.72 -17.60
N ALA A 165 -15.77 2.27 -18.84
CA ALA A 165 -14.70 2.22 -19.84
C ALA A 165 -14.09 3.61 -20.13
N THR A 166 -14.90 4.67 -20.08
CA THR A 166 -14.44 6.06 -20.26
C THR A 166 -13.38 6.49 -19.25
N THR A 167 -13.38 5.89 -18.06
CA THR A 167 -12.40 6.22 -17.02
C THR A 167 -11.06 5.49 -17.19
N ASN A 168 -10.95 4.58 -18.17
CA ASN A 168 -9.72 3.86 -18.53
C ASN A 168 -8.86 4.65 -19.54
N ARG A 169 -8.90 5.99 -19.45
CA ARG A 169 -8.27 6.92 -20.38
C ARG A 169 -7.38 7.91 -19.65
N VAL A 170 -6.28 8.26 -20.29
CA VAL A 170 -5.34 9.33 -19.90
C VAL A 170 -5.06 10.14 -21.15
N PHE A 171 -5.08 11.46 -21.05
CA PHE A 171 -4.75 12.37 -22.14
C PHE A 171 -3.55 13.21 -21.74
N LEU A 172 -2.60 13.38 -22.67
CA LEU A 172 -1.38 14.13 -22.44
C LEU A 172 -0.98 14.91 -23.68
N LYS A 173 -0.30 16.05 -23.46
CA LYS A 173 0.52 16.65 -24.51
C LYS A 173 1.69 15.75 -24.84
N ALA A 174 1.90 15.48 -26.13
CA ALA A 174 2.98 14.64 -26.61
C ALA A 174 4.37 15.18 -26.19
N SER A 175 4.52 16.50 -26.11
CA SER A 175 5.75 17.18 -25.67
C SER A 175 6.04 17.06 -24.17
N GLN A 176 5.12 16.52 -23.37
CA GLN A 176 5.25 16.33 -21.91
C GLN A 176 5.28 14.85 -21.52
N LEU A 177 5.35 13.95 -22.50
CA LEU A 177 5.29 12.51 -22.30
C LEU A 177 6.43 11.96 -21.42
N THR A 178 7.65 12.44 -21.65
CA THR A 178 8.86 11.98 -20.96
C THR A 178 9.17 12.76 -19.69
N ASP A 179 8.35 13.77 -19.38
CA ASP A 179 8.38 14.48 -18.11
C ASP A 179 7.58 13.72 -17.04
N TYR A 180 7.46 14.28 -15.84
CA TYR A 180 6.65 13.69 -14.78
C TYR A 180 5.13 13.80 -15.02
N THR A 181 4.66 14.41 -16.12
CA THR A 181 3.23 14.58 -16.39
C THR A 181 2.51 13.23 -16.56
N LEU A 182 3.06 12.28 -17.33
CA LEU A 182 2.43 10.96 -17.42
C LEU A 182 2.39 10.25 -16.06
N ALA A 183 3.46 10.36 -15.27
CA ALA A 183 3.50 9.79 -13.93
C ALA A 183 2.48 10.45 -12.99
N HIS A 184 2.26 11.76 -13.12
CA HIS A 184 1.25 12.53 -12.39
C HIS A 184 -0.16 12.10 -12.76
N GLU A 185 -0.49 12.04 -14.05
CA GLU A 185 -1.81 11.60 -14.49
C GLU A 185 -2.09 10.14 -14.13
N LEU A 186 -1.07 9.28 -14.15
CA LEU A 186 -1.19 7.92 -13.63
C LEU A 186 -1.41 7.91 -12.10
N GLY A 187 -0.92 8.90 -11.36
CA GLY A 187 -1.18 9.03 -9.94
C GLY A 187 -2.68 9.21 -9.68
N HIS A 188 -3.31 10.10 -10.42
CA HIS A 188 -4.78 10.25 -10.43
C HIS A 188 -5.50 9.00 -10.90
N TYR A 189 -5.00 8.36 -11.97
CA TYR A 189 -5.54 7.11 -12.48
C TYR A 189 -5.56 6.02 -11.39
N PHE A 190 -4.56 6.00 -10.50
CA PHE A 190 -4.47 5.15 -9.31
C PHE A 190 -4.91 5.85 -8.01
N ASN A 191 -5.79 6.84 -8.12
CA ASN A 191 -6.54 7.42 -7.01
C ASN A 191 -5.78 8.39 -6.07
N LEU A 192 -4.71 9.01 -6.54
CA LEU A 192 -4.11 10.15 -5.83
C LEU A 192 -4.84 11.45 -6.14
N TYR A 193 -4.99 12.30 -5.15
CA TYR A 193 -5.41 13.68 -5.33
C TYR A 193 -4.19 14.58 -5.49
N HIS A 194 -4.39 15.80 -5.98
CA HIS A 194 -3.38 16.84 -5.88
C HIS A 194 -3.05 17.09 -4.41
N THR A 195 -1.79 17.39 -4.12
CA THR A 195 -1.33 17.72 -2.75
C THR A 195 -2.02 18.95 -2.15
N PHE A 196 -2.72 19.74 -2.97
CA PHE A 196 -3.41 20.99 -2.64
C PHE A 196 -4.95 20.94 -2.91
N GLN A 197 -5.53 19.75 -3.12
CA GLN A 197 -6.77 19.59 -3.91
C GLN A 197 -7.94 20.52 -3.50
N ASN A 198 -8.32 21.41 -4.41
CA ASN A 198 -9.45 22.33 -4.26
C ASN A 198 -10.79 21.58 -4.27
N ASN A 199 -11.22 21.06 -3.13
CA ASN A 199 -12.66 20.93 -2.88
C ASN A 199 -13.28 22.34 -2.72
N GLN A 200 -14.56 22.49 -3.06
CA GLN A 200 -15.27 23.76 -3.19
C GLN A 200 -15.66 24.43 -1.86
N SER A 201 -14.94 24.19 -0.77
CA SER A 201 -15.11 25.01 0.44
C SER A 201 -14.78 26.47 0.10
N SER A 202 -15.76 27.37 0.23
CA SER A 202 -15.57 28.81 0.01
C SER A 202 -14.56 29.44 0.99
N THR A 203 -14.15 28.69 2.02
CA THR A 203 -13.16 29.11 3.01
C THR A 203 -11.82 28.43 2.72
N ILE A 204 -10.91 29.17 2.07
CA ILE A 204 -9.54 28.76 1.76
C ILE A 204 -8.82 28.13 2.96
N ALA A 205 -9.06 28.68 4.15
CA ALA A 205 -8.41 28.27 5.38
C ALA A 205 -8.77 26.84 5.84
N ASN A 206 -9.86 26.27 5.33
CA ASN A 206 -10.36 24.94 5.72
C ASN A 206 -9.99 23.84 4.69
N ARG A 207 -9.22 24.16 3.65
CA ARG A 207 -8.94 23.24 2.53
C ARG A 207 -7.73 22.35 2.78
N GLU A 208 -6.70 22.92 3.37
CA GLU A 208 -5.41 22.32 3.68
C GLU A 208 -5.02 22.83 5.07
N LEU A 209 -4.81 21.92 6.03
CA LEU A 209 -4.49 22.28 7.42
C LEU A 209 -3.09 21.78 7.76
N VAL A 210 -2.26 22.65 8.33
CA VAL A 210 -0.90 22.28 8.73
C VAL A 210 -0.99 21.47 10.02
N ILE A 211 -0.55 20.20 9.97
CA ILE A 211 -0.47 19.33 11.16
C ILE A 211 0.99 19.08 11.50
N ARG A 212 1.32 19.23 12.78
CA ARG A 212 2.64 18.94 13.33
C ARG A 212 2.62 17.67 14.19
N PRO A 213 3.75 16.96 14.29
CA PRO A 213 3.89 15.86 15.23
C PRO A 213 3.53 16.31 16.66
N GLY A 214 2.49 15.69 17.23
CA GLY A 214 2.01 15.97 18.59
C GLY A 214 0.71 16.78 18.70
N ASP A 215 0.15 17.30 17.60
CA ASP A 215 -1.07 18.11 17.64
C ASP A 215 -2.31 17.35 18.14
N ALA A 216 -2.37 16.03 17.89
CA ALA A 216 -3.42 15.15 18.43
C ALA A 216 -3.41 15.08 19.97
N LEU A 217 -2.26 15.32 20.61
CA LEU A 217 -2.12 15.36 22.07
C LEU A 217 -2.50 16.73 22.66
N GLN A 218 -2.67 17.76 21.83
CA GLN A 218 -2.97 19.14 22.24
C GLN A 218 -4.46 19.51 22.10
N GLY A 219 -5.33 18.55 21.75
CA GLY A 219 -6.78 18.76 21.73
C GLY A 219 -7.28 19.69 20.61
N ARG A 220 -6.50 19.90 19.54
CA ARG A 220 -6.99 20.63 18.36
C ARG A 220 -8.06 19.79 17.62
N PRO A 221 -9.20 20.37 17.22
CA PRO A 221 -10.40 19.63 16.81
C PRO A 221 -10.43 19.20 15.32
N PHE A 222 -9.34 19.34 14.58
CA PHE A 222 -9.29 19.01 13.15
C PHE A 222 -8.42 17.77 12.90
N GLY A 223 -8.92 16.86 12.07
CA GLY A 223 -8.19 15.66 11.70
C GLY A 223 -7.04 15.97 10.73
N PRO A 224 -6.03 15.10 10.64
CA PRO A 224 -4.89 15.29 9.74
C PRO A 224 -5.32 15.38 8.25
N ASN A 225 -4.41 15.81 7.37
CA ASN A 225 -4.55 15.88 5.89
C ASN A 225 -5.00 14.56 5.23
N CYS A 226 -5.12 13.51 6.04
CA CYS A 226 -5.60 12.18 5.68
C CYS A 226 -7.00 11.80 6.16
N THR A 227 -7.77 12.70 6.79
CA THR A 227 -9.07 12.33 7.39
C THR A 227 -10.24 13.21 6.98
N THR A 228 -10.07 14.53 6.92
CA THR A 228 -11.18 15.47 6.64
C THR A 228 -10.81 16.65 5.73
N ALA A 229 -9.54 16.80 5.34
CA ALA A 229 -9.02 17.89 4.53
C ALA A 229 -7.83 17.41 3.67
N GLY A 230 -7.44 18.20 2.67
CA GLY A 230 -6.33 17.97 1.75
C GLY A 230 -6.45 16.76 0.81
N ASP A 231 -5.34 16.05 0.61
CA ASP A 231 -5.21 14.98 -0.39
C ASP A 231 -5.50 13.57 0.14
N PHE A 232 -6.00 13.47 1.36
CA PHE A 232 -6.31 12.23 2.07
C PHE A 232 -5.08 11.33 2.30
N VAL A 233 -3.88 11.91 2.36
CA VAL A 233 -2.62 11.20 2.64
C VAL A 233 -1.91 11.85 3.83
N CYS A 234 -1.43 11.04 4.79
CA CYS A 234 -0.99 11.59 6.09
C CYS A 234 0.44 12.13 6.05
N ASP A 235 1.27 11.62 5.13
CA ASP A 235 2.69 11.95 5.00
C ASP A 235 2.97 12.96 3.88
N THR A 236 1.92 13.53 3.30
CA THR A 236 1.94 14.69 2.40
C THR A 236 1.64 15.95 3.22
N PRO A 237 2.65 16.83 3.42
CA PRO A 237 2.42 18.10 4.09
C PRO A 237 1.41 18.95 3.33
N ALA A 238 0.63 19.73 4.08
CA ALA A 238 -0.35 20.65 3.52
C ALA A 238 0.27 21.61 2.50
N ASP A 239 -0.38 21.76 1.34
CA ASP A 239 0.17 22.47 0.19
C ASP A 239 -0.58 23.78 -0.08
N PRO A 240 0.11 24.95 0.02
CA PRO A 240 -0.51 26.26 -0.17
C PRO A 240 -0.57 26.69 -1.64
N TYR A 241 -0.40 25.78 -2.59
CA TYR A 241 -0.47 26.12 -4.00
C TYR A 241 -1.75 26.91 -4.34
N GLY A 242 -1.59 28.05 -5.04
CA GLY A 242 -2.68 28.96 -5.37
C GLY A 242 -3.03 30.00 -4.28
N LEU A 243 -2.42 29.95 -3.10
CA LEU A 243 -2.63 30.96 -2.05
C LEU A 243 -1.77 32.21 -2.26
N THR A 244 -2.30 33.37 -1.87
CA THR A 244 -1.49 34.59 -1.79
C THR A 244 -0.36 34.40 -0.78
N GLY A 245 0.87 34.65 -1.22
CA GLY A 245 2.07 34.44 -0.41
C GLY A 245 2.75 33.08 -0.58
N ALA A 246 2.20 32.16 -1.39
CA ALA A 246 2.84 30.89 -1.71
C ALA A 246 3.92 31.09 -2.78
N THR A 247 5.13 31.46 -2.35
CA THR A 247 6.25 31.80 -3.24
C THR A 247 7.39 30.79 -3.14
N LEU A 248 8.11 30.61 -4.25
CA LEU A 248 9.33 29.81 -4.33
C LEU A 248 10.54 30.71 -4.59
N SER A 249 11.69 30.33 -4.02
CA SER A 249 13.01 30.86 -4.38
C SER A 249 13.96 29.69 -4.62
N GLY A 250 14.51 29.57 -5.83
CA GLY A 250 15.50 28.53 -6.16
C GLY A 250 15.04 27.10 -5.85
N CYS A 251 13.77 26.77 -6.12
CA CYS A 251 13.13 25.48 -5.80
C CYS A 251 12.92 25.19 -4.29
N SER A 252 13.13 26.19 -3.43
CA SER A 252 12.77 26.13 -2.01
C SER A 252 11.52 26.95 -1.76
N TYR A 253 10.63 26.45 -0.90
CA TYR A 253 9.46 27.22 -0.48
C TYR A 253 9.88 28.35 0.45
N THR A 254 9.59 29.59 0.05
CA THR A 254 9.86 30.82 0.82
C THR A 254 8.59 31.57 1.16
N GLY A 255 7.45 30.93 0.97
CA GLY A 255 6.15 31.55 1.15
C GLY A 255 5.85 31.89 2.61
N THR A 256 4.95 32.86 2.78
CA THR A 256 4.51 33.35 4.10
C THR A 256 3.05 33.00 4.39
N SER A 257 2.43 32.20 3.52
CA SER A 257 1.05 31.76 3.68
C SER A 257 0.87 30.93 4.95
N LYS A 258 -0.29 31.08 5.58
CA LYS A 258 -0.68 30.39 6.80
C LYS A 258 -2.05 29.74 6.65
N ASP A 259 -2.27 28.62 7.33
CA ASP A 259 -3.56 27.93 7.37
C ASP A 259 -4.58 28.64 8.29
N ALA A 260 -5.78 28.05 8.48
CA ALA A 260 -6.80 28.56 9.42
C ALA A 260 -6.31 28.73 10.86
N ASN A 261 -5.29 27.98 11.26
CA ASN A 261 -4.74 28.00 12.61
C ASN A 261 -3.62 29.05 12.76
N GLY A 262 -3.23 29.73 11.67
CA GLY A 262 -2.13 30.68 11.65
C GLY A 262 -0.76 30.04 11.56
N ASP A 263 -0.70 28.74 11.24
CA ASP A 263 0.52 27.96 11.08
C ASP A 263 1.07 28.09 9.65
N LEU A 264 2.39 28.28 9.52
CA LEU A 264 3.06 28.43 8.22
C LEU A 264 3.07 27.10 7.46
N PHE A 265 2.78 27.16 6.17
CA PHE A 265 2.89 26.00 5.28
C PHE A 265 4.35 25.64 5.00
N ASN A 266 4.61 24.35 4.77
CA ASN A 266 5.88 23.82 4.32
C ASN A 266 5.63 22.65 3.32
N PRO A 267 5.21 22.97 2.08
CA PRO A 267 4.81 21.96 1.10
C PRO A 267 5.96 21.07 0.65
N LEU A 268 5.63 19.85 0.22
CA LEU A 268 6.57 18.95 -0.41
C LEU A 268 6.70 19.25 -1.92
N ILE A 269 7.56 20.22 -2.25
CA ILE A 269 7.80 20.68 -3.64
C ILE A 269 8.24 19.56 -4.59
N ALA A 270 8.91 18.53 -4.06
CA ALA A 270 9.37 17.37 -4.83
C ALA A 270 8.26 16.35 -5.13
N ASN A 271 7.04 16.55 -4.62
CA ASN A 271 5.97 15.58 -4.82
C ASN A 271 5.45 15.61 -6.26
N ILE A 272 5.28 14.44 -6.87
CA ILE A 272 4.75 14.31 -8.24
C ILE A 272 3.33 14.86 -8.35
N MET A 273 2.51 14.76 -7.30
CA MET A 273 1.12 15.26 -7.27
C MET A 273 1.00 16.75 -6.92
N SER A 274 2.12 17.46 -6.78
CA SER A 274 2.15 18.93 -6.64
C SER A 274 2.23 19.62 -8.01
N TYR A 275 1.96 20.93 -8.07
CA TYR A 275 2.10 21.73 -9.30
C TYR A 275 3.42 22.52 -9.41
N TYR A 276 4.40 22.20 -8.56
CA TYR A 276 5.71 22.86 -8.58
C TYR A 276 6.70 22.18 -9.55
N PHE A 277 6.27 21.96 -10.80
CA PHE A 277 7.00 21.20 -11.82
C PHE A 277 8.21 21.93 -12.41
N SER A 278 8.28 23.25 -12.31
CA SER A 278 9.38 24.07 -12.85
C SER A 278 10.69 23.92 -12.08
N CYS A 279 10.68 23.20 -10.97
CA CYS A 279 11.87 22.85 -10.22
C CYS A 279 12.55 21.62 -10.85
N GLY A 280 13.75 21.80 -11.44
CA GLY A 280 14.55 20.74 -12.07
C GLY A 280 15.14 19.70 -11.09
N MET A 281 14.40 19.37 -10.04
CA MET A 281 14.74 18.39 -9.02
C MET A 281 14.07 17.04 -9.33
N SER A 282 14.67 15.94 -8.88
CA SER A 282 14.03 14.63 -8.90
C SER A 282 12.71 14.66 -8.12
N LYS A 283 11.67 14.04 -8.68
CA LYS A 283 10.33 13.99 -8.08
C LYS A 283 10.01 12.58 -7.59
N SER A 284 9.19 12.46 -6.55
CA SER A 284 8.79 11.18 -5.97
C SER A 284 7.39 11.20 -5.37
N PHE A 285 6.85 10.01 -5.11
CA PHE A 285 5.67 9.81 -4.25
C PHE A 285 6.09 9.51 -2.81
N THR A 286 5.20 9.80 -1.85
CA THR A 286 5.38 9.41 -0.44
C THR A 286 4.96 7.96 -0.18
N ALA A 287 5.29 7.43 1.00
CA ALA A 287 4.89 6.07 1.39
C ALA A 287 3.36 5.94 1.49
N GLY A 288 2.69 6.97 1.99
CA GLY A 288 1.22 7.05 2.06
C GLY A 288 0.57 7.10 0.68
N GLN A 289 1.16 7.83 -0.28
CA GLN A 289 0.70 7.83 -1.66
C GLN A 289 0.86 6.44 -2.31
N TYR A 290 1.98 5.75 -2.08
CA TYR A 290 2.16 4.36 -2.53
C TYR A 290 1.10 3.41 -1.94
N ALA A 291 0.81 3.52 -0.65
CA ALA A 291 -0.25 2.71 -0.02
C ALA A 291 -1.60 2.95 -0.67
N ARG A 292 -1.97 4.22 -0.88
CA ARG A 292 -3.23 4.61 -1.52
C ARG A 292 -3.33 4.13 -2.98
N MET A 293 -2.24 4.21 -3.74
CA MET A 293 -2.20 3.69 -5.13
C MET A 293 -2.35 2.18 -5.19
N THR A 294 -1.92 1.44 -4.16
CA THR A 294 -2.11 -0.02 -4.09
C THR A 294 -3.61 -0.38 -3.99
N ASP A 295 -4.38 0.39 -3.23
CA ASP A 295 -5.83 0.25 -3.17
C ASP A 295 -6.50 0.73 -4.47
N GLY A 296 -6.03 1.85 -5.04
CA GLY A 296 -6.45 2.34 -6.35
C GLY A 296 -6.25 1.31 -7.47
N LEU A 297 -5.12 0.61 -7.48
CA LEU A 297 -4.84 -0.50 -8.39
C LEU A 297 -5.86 -1.64 -8.20
N SER A 298 -6.21 -1.97 -6.96
CA SER A 298 -7.20 -3.00 -6.67
C SER A 298 -8.60 -2.65 -7.19
N LEU A 299 -8.96 -1.37 -7.24
CA LEU A 299 -10.18 -0.89 -7.90
C LEU A 299 -10.09 -1.03 -9.42
N ARG A 300 -8.94 -0.72 -10.02
CA ARG A 300 -8.71 -0.85 -11.47
C ARG A 300 -8.70 -2.30 -11.96
N LEU A 301 -8.25 -3.22 -11.12
CA LEU A 301 -8.18 -4.66 -11.41
C LEU A 301 -9.48 -5.42 -11.07
N ASP A 302 -10.55 -4.72 -10.67
CA ASP A 302 -11.83 -5.35 -10.37
C ASP A 302 -12.43 -5.99 -11.63
N PRO A 303 -12.74 -7.30 -11.64
CA PRO A 303 -13.32 -7.97 -12.80
C PRO A 303 -14.69 -7.43 -13.23
N GLY A 304 -15.38 -6.66 -12.36
CA GLY A 304 -16.64 -6.00 -12.68
C GLY A 304 -16.50 -4.74 -13.54
N ASN A 305 -15.28 -4.27 -13.80
CA ASN A 305 -15.04 -3.11 -14.64
C ASN A 305 -15.40 -3.40 -16.12
N ALA A 306 -15.85 -2.38 -16.85
CA ALA A 306 -16.12 -2.44 -18.29
C ALA A 306 -14.83 -2.50 -19.15
N TYR A 307 -13.68 -2.61 -18.50
CA TYR A 307 -12.34 -2.76 -19.06
C TYR A 307 -11.55 -3.74 -18.19
N ALA A 308 -10.46 -4.25 -18.74
CA ALA A 308 -9.48 -5.11 -18.11
C ALA A 308 -8.07 -4.57 -18.38
N LEU A 309 -7.10 -5.02 -17.58
CA LEU A 309 -5.69 -4.65 -17.72
C LEU A 309 -4.85 -5.91 -17.99
N ASN A 310 -5.16 -6.61 -19.07
CA ASN A 310 -4.66 -7.96 -19.36
C ASN A 310 -4.26 -8.19 -20.83
N CYS A 311 -3.88 -7.15 -21.56
CA CYS A 311 -3.40 -7.25 -22.94
C CYS A 311 -2.24 -8.24 -23.09
N VAL A 312 -2.47 -9.37 -23.76
CA VAL A 312 -1.41 -10.35 -24.04
C VAL A 312 -0.81 -10.07 -25.41
N ASP A 313 0.48 -9.75 -25.48
CA ASP A 313 1.17 -9.67 -26.76
C ASP A 313 1.72 -11.06 -27.13
N SER A 314 1.16 -11.68 -28.17
CA SER A 314 1.13 -13.14 -28.29
C SER A 314 2.26 -13.73 -29.15
N SER A 315 3.39 -13.04 -29.31
CA SER A 315 4.38 -13.43 -30.34
C SER A 315 5.85 -13.03 -30.14
N VAL A 316 6.22 -12.28 -29.09
CA VAL A 316 7.56 -11.65 -29.00
C VAL A 316 8.64 -12.68 -28.62
N LEU A 317 9.76 -12.70 -29.36
CA LEU A 317 10.87 -13.62 -29.07
C LEU A 317 11.67 -13.16 -27.84
N THR A 318 12.46 -14.06 -27.26
CA THR A 318 13.42 -13.72 -26.21
C THR A 318 14.68 -13.10 -26.82
N PRO A 319 15.19 -11.96 -26.33
CA PRO A 319 16.53 -11.46 -26.68
C PRO A 319 17.62 -12.45 -26.26
N THR A 320 18.62 -12.68 -27.12
CA THR A 320 19.67 -13.68 -26.92
C THR A 320 21.05 -13.06 -26.91
N GLY A 321 22.04 -13.80 -26.38
CA GLY A 321 23.44 -13.39 -26.41
C GLY A 321 23.75 -12.12 -25.63
N LEU A 322 22.98 -11.81 -24.58
CA LEU A 322 23.28 -10.66 -23.72
C LEU A 322 24.66 -10.84 -23.08
N SER A 323 25.53 -9.87 -23.31
CA SER A 323 26.83 -9.72 -22.66
C SER A 323 26.90 -8.38 -21.93
N ALA A 324 27.67 -8.35 -20.84
CA ALA A 324 27.99 -7.16 -20.08
C ALA A 324 29.51 -7.06 -19.94
N SER A 325 30.10 -5.95 -20.36
CA SER A 325 31.55 -5.72 -20.34
C SER A 325 31.87 -4.30 -19.90
N ILE A 326 32.99 -4.10 -19.22
CA ILE A 326 33.47 -2.77 -18.86
C ILE A 326 33.84 -1.99 -20.12
N GLN A 327 33.39 -0.75 -20.22
CA GLN A 327 33.76 0.15 -21.30
C GLN A 327 35.23 0.56 -21.17
N GLY A 328 36.00 0.54 -22.27
CA GLY A 328 37.38 1.03 -22.27
C GLY A 328 37.42 2.52 -21.91
N GLY A 329 38.27 2.92 -20.95
CA GLY A 329 38.22 4.25 -20.35
C GLY A 329 37.24 4.40 -19.17
N GLU A 330 36.98 3.30 -18.43
CA GLU A 330 36.47 3.28 -17.04
C GLU A 330 35.17 4.08 -16.76
N THR A 331 34.32 4.27 -17.77
CA THR A 331 33.15 5.20 -17.70
C THR A 331 31.78 4.52 -17.82
N GLY A 332 31.71 3.18 -17.77
CA GLY A 332 30.43 2.47 -17.67
C GLY A 332 30.50 0.97 -17.96
N VAL A 333 29.32 0.33 -17.93
CA VAL A 333 29.09 -1.05 -18.42
C VAL A 333 28.44 -0.99 -19.79
N GLN A 334 29.10 -1.56 -20.79
CA GLN A 334 28.54 -1.81 -22.11
C GLN A 334 27.74 -3.11 -22.10
N LEU A 335 26.48 -3.03 -22.52
CA LEU A 335 25.60 -4.17 -22.77
C LEU A 335 25.44 -4.37 -24.27
N GLN A 336 25.55 -5.60 -24.73
CA GLN A 336 25.28 -5.97 -26.12
C GLN A 336 24.44 -7.25 -26.15
N PHE A 337 23.44 -7.30 -27.05
CA PHE A 337 22.63 -8.50 -27.25
C PHE A 337 22.21 -8.63 -28.71
N SER A 338 21.42 -9.65 -29.03
CA SER A 338 20.85 -9.89 -30.34
C SER A 338 19.36 -10.18 -30.26
N TYR A 339 18.63 -9.81 -31.31
CA TYR A 339 17.20 -10.10 -31.42
C TYR A 339 16.86 -10.47 -32.87
N SER A 340 16.24 -11.64 -33.06
CA SER A 340 15.87 -12.16 -34.38
C SER A 340 14.40 -11.96 -34.74
N GLY A 341 13.60 -11.41 -33.82
CA GLY A 341 12.19 -11.13 -34.06
C GLY A 341 11.96 -9.80 -34.78
N THR A 342 10.73 -9.58 -35.28
CA THR A 342 10.35 -8.35 -36.00
C THR A 342 9.21 -7.58 -35.31
N ASN A 343 8.86 -7.98 -34.10
CA ASN A 343 7.68 -7.54 -33.35
C ASN A 343 7.97 -6.95 -31.98
N ALA A 344 9.24 -6.74 -31.63
CA ALA A 344 9.57 -5.95 -30.46
C ALA A 344 9.30 -4.47 -30.77
N ALA A 345 8.54 -3.78 -29.91
CA ALA A 345 8.33 -2.34 -29.99
C ALA A 345 9.59 -1.55 -29.56
N GLY A 346 10.47 -2.20 -28.82
CA GLY A 346 11.70 -1.67 -28.24
C GLY A 346 12.17 -2.66 -27.18
N PHE A 347 13.17 -2.29 -26.41
CA PHE A 347 13.71 -3.10 -25.32
C PHE A 347 13.80 -2.29 -24.05
N LEU A 348 13.48 -2.94 -22.93
CA LEU A 348 13.72 -2.41 -21.59
C LEU A 348 14.94 -3.11 -21.00
N ILE A 349 15.85 -2.31 -20.46
CA ILE A 349 17.07 -2.77 -19.82
C ILE A 349 16.83 -2.76 -18.31
N GLU A 350 17.01 -3.92 -17.68
CA GLU A 350 16.85 -4.07 -16.23
C GLU A 350 18.17 -4.44 -15.57
N ARG A 351 18.41 -3.89 -14.37
CA ARG A 351 19.61 -4.09 -13.55
C ARG A 351 19.25 -4.52 -12.13
N SER A 352 20.07 -5.37 -11.52
CA SER A 352 19.99 -5.75 -10.12
C SER A 352 21.36 -5.93 -9.47
N LEU A 353 21.39 -5.88 -8.14
CA LEU A 353 22.50 -6.33 -7.29
C LEU A 353 22.34 -7.80 -6.86
N ASP A 354 21.20 -8.40 -7.15
CA ASP A 354 20.88 -9.81 -6.90
C ASP A 354 20.75 -10.56 -8.24
N PRO A 355 21.33 -11.77 -8.38
CA PRO A 355 21.28 -12.53 -9.63
C PRO A 355 19.87 -12.96 -10.05
N THR A 356 18.89 -12.94 -9.15
CA THR A 356 17.56 -13.55 -9.31
C THR A 356 16.39 -12.63 -8.99
N ALA A 357 16.59 -11.60 -8.18
CA ALA A 357 15.53 -10.72 -7.67
C ALA A 357 15.85 -9.23 -7.86
N ASN A 358 14.91 -8.35 -7.51
CA ASN A 358 15.11 -6.90 -7.39
C ASN A 358 15.61 -6.16 -8.65
N PHE A 359 15.25 -6.67 -9.82
CA PHE A 359 15.54 -5.99 -11.10
C PHE A 359 14.73 -4.72 -11.26
N THR A 360 15.39 -3.62 -11.58
CA THR A 360 14.79 -2.30 -11.86
C THR A 360 15.11 -1.87 -13.29
N VAL A 361 14.16 -1.21 -13.95
CA VAL A 361 14.37 -0.68 -15.30
C VAL A 361 15.30 0.53 -15.22
N ILE A 362 16.39 0.52 -15.98
CA ILE A 362 17.40 1.60 -16.01
C ILE A 362 17.44 2.36 -17.33
N GLY A 363 16.87 1.78 -18.39
CA GLY A 363 16.91 2.39 -19.71
C GLY A 363 16.11 1.61 -20.74
N SER A 364 16.10 2.13 -21.96
CA SER A 364 15.42 1.51 -23.08
C SER A 364 16.19 1.67 -24.39
N LEU A 365 15.86 0.84 -25.37
CA LEU A 365 16.35 0.92 -26.74
C LEU A 365 15.18 0.81 -27.73
N PRO A 366 15.25 1.48 -28.90
CA PRO A 366 14.31 1.22 -29.98
C PRO A 366 14.52 -0.19 -30.57
N SER A 367 13.55 -0.68 -31.34
CA SER A 367 13.51 -2.07 -31.84
C SER A 367 14.66 -2.49 -32.77
N GLY A 368 15.43 -1.53 -33.29
CA GLY A 368 16.61 -1.77 -34.14
C GLY A 368 17.96 -1.57 -33.46
N SER A 369 17.99 -1.30 -32.15
CA SER A 369 19.22 -1.07 -31.40
C SER A 369 19.42 -2.15 -30.34
N PHE A 370 20.65 -2.69 -30.26
CA PHE A 370 20.99 -3.83 -29.39
C PHE A 370 22.23 -3.57 -28.53
N SER A 371 22.59 -2.30 -28.35
CA SER A 371 23.73 -1.88 -27.54
C SER A 371 23.27 -0.76 -26.60
N TYR A 372 23.57 -0.91 -25.31
CA TYR A 372 23.23 0.07 -24.27
C TYR A 372 24.42 0.28 -23.34
N THR A 373 24.63 1.51 -22.90
CA THR A 373 25.71 1.85 -21.96
C THR A 373 25.09 2.29 -20.64
N ASP A 374 25.36 1.55 -19.57
CA ASP A 374 25.01 1.93 -18.21
C ASP A 374 26.17 2.72 -17.57
N GLY A 375 26.02 4.04 -17.55
CA GLY A 375 26.97 4.97 -16.93
C GLY A 375 26.70 5.25 -15.44
N THR A 376 25.76 4.55 -14.81
CA THR A 376 25.33 4.82 -13.41
C THR A 376 25.83 3.77 -12.43
N VAL A 377 26.85 3.02 -12.81
CA VAL A 377 27.41 1.92 -12.03
C VAL A 377 28.41 2.42 -11.00
N LEU A 378 28.42 1.78 -9.83
CA LEU A 378 29.39 2.03 -8.77
C LEU A 378 30.65 1.18 -8.99
N SER A 379 31.78 1.64 -8.45
CA SER A 379 33.03 0.87 -8.44
C SER A 379 32.89 -0.41 -7.60
N ASN A 380 33.71 -1.43 -7.91
CA ASN A 380 33.81 -2.69 -7.17
C ASN A 380 32.46 -3.41 -6.90
N THR A 381 31.46 -3.18 -7.74
CA THR A 381 30.09 -3.65 -7.57
C THR A 381 29.75 -4.70 -8.62
N THR A 382 29.18 -5.82 -8.18
CA THR A 382 28.68 -6.83 -9.12
C THR A 382 27.26 -6.49 -9.52
N TYR A 383 27.04 -6.29 -10.81
CA TYR A 383 25.73 -6.03 -11.39
C TYR A 383 25.26 -7.20 -12.24
N TYR A 384 23.95 -7.41 -12.21
CA TYR A 384 23.23 -8.39 -13.00
C TYR A 384 22.26 -7.66 -13.92
N TYR A 385 22.31 -7.99 -15.21
CA TYR A 385 21.51 -7.37 -16.25
C TYR A 385 20.63 -8.39 -16.94
N ARG A 386 19.42 -7.96 -17.32
CA ARG A 386 18.56 -8.70 -18.22
C ARG A 386 17.80 -7.75 -19.12
N VAL A 387 17.42 -8.23 -20.30
CA VAL A 387 16.74 -7.44 -21.32
C VAL A 387 15.47 -8.16 -21.73
N LYS A 388 14.40 -7.41 -21.96
CA LYS A 388 13.18 -7.90 -22.60
C LYS A 388 12.65 -6.87 -23.58
N ALA A 389 11.78 -7.29 -24.49
CA ALA A 389 11.05 -6.34 -25.30
C ALA A 389 10.10 -5.48 -24.44
N SER A 390 9.88 -4.23 -24.82
CA SER A 390 9.01 -3.31 -24.08
C SER A 390 7.52 -3.62 -24.19
N ASN A 391 7.12 -4.42 -25.18
CA ASN A 391 5.79 -5.00 -25.33
C ASN A 391 5.72 -6.45 -24.80
N ALA A 392 6.59 -6.84 -23.87
CA ALA A 392 6.58 -8.17 -23.27
C ALA A 392 6.50 -8.13 -21.74
N THR A 393 5.73 -9.06 -21.18
CA THR A 393 5.65 -9.31 -19.72
C THR A 393 6.56 -10.46 -19.29
N THR A 394 6.91 -11.34 -20.23
CA THR A 394 7.79 -12.50 -20.07
C THR A 394 8.87 -12.44 -21.16
N GLN A 395 9.68 -13.49 -21.36
CA GLN A 395 10.74 -13.53 -22.41
C GLN A 395 11.96 -12.64 -22.14
N TYR A 396 12.46 -12.68 -20.89
CA TYR A 396 13.75 -12.09 -20.55
C TYR A 396 14.90 -12.87 -21.18
N SER A 397 15.95 -12.15 -21.59
CA SER A 397 17.25 -12.74 -21.90
C SER A 397 17.80 -13.54 -20.70
N ALA A 398 18.80 -14.38 -20.96
CA ALA A 398 19.66 -14.85 -19.88
C ALA A 398 20.27 -13.66 -19.12
N VAL A 399 20.48 -13.83 -17.82
CA VAL A 399 21.10 -12.81 -16.98
C VAL A 399 22.58 -12.74 -17.31
N ALA A 400 23.07 -11.55 -17.66
CA ALA A 400 24.49 -11.27 -17.79
C ALA A 400 25.00 -10.61 -16.52
N SER A 401 26.20 -10.98 -16.07
CA SER A 401 26.83 -10.37 -14.90
C SER A 401 28.13 -9.69 -15.26
N VAL A 402 28.43 -8.58 -14.62
CA VAL A 402 29.73 -7.93 -14.69
C VAL A 402 30.10 -7.42 -13.32
N LYS A 403 31.36 -7.62 -12.92
CA LYS A 403 31.93 -6.96 -11.75
C LYS A 403 32.63 -5.72 -12.24
N THR A 404 32.18 -4.56 -11.79
CA THR A 404 32.89 -3.31 -12.06
C THR A 404 34.23 -3.29 -11.34
N GLY A 405 35.24 -2.73 -11.99
CA GLY A 405 36.53 -2.44 -11.37
C GLY A 405 36.45 -1.19 -10.49
N GLN A 406 37.60 -0.71 -10.03
CA GLN A 406 37.73 0.70 -9.63
C GLN A 406 37.63 1.55 -10.89
N PHE A 407 36.87 2.63 -10.82
CA PHE A 407 36.72 3.58 -11.91
C PHE A 407 37.41 4.87 -11.52
N TYR A 408 38.51 5.19 -12.18
CA TYR A 408 39.22 6.44 -12.02
C TYR A 408 38.72 7.42 -13.07
N CYS A 409 38.41 8.65 -12.66
CA CYS A 409 38.09 9.71 -13.61
C CYS A 409 39.25 9.90 -14.59
N VAL A 410 39.00 10.15 -15.87
CA VAL A 410 40.05 10.52 -16.84
C VAL A 410 39.85 12.01 -17.18
N PRO A 411 40.78 12.91 -16.82
CA PRO A 411 40.61 14.32 -17.11
C PRO A 411 40.71 14.55 -18.62
N THR A 412 39.84 15.40 -19.16
CA THR A 412 39.78 15.66 -20.59
C THR A 412 40.60 16.88 -20.99
N TYR A 413 41.31 16.76 -22.10
CA TYR A 413 42.09 17.86 -22.66
C TYR A 413 41.24 18.66 -23.66
N THR A 414 41.00 19.93 -23.36
CA THR A 414 40.03 20.76 -24.10
C THR A 414 40.61 21.52 -25.29
N TRP A 415 41.93 21.40 -25.53
CA TRP A 415 42.63 21.96 -26.68
C TRP A 415 43.38 20.87 -27.44
N PRO A 416 43.48 20.82 -28.78
CA PRO A 416 44.17 19.71 -29.45
C PRO A 416 45.69 19.67 -29.16
N ILE A 417 46.22 18.49 -28.79
CA ILE A 417 47.66 18.24 -28.53
C ILE A 417 48.59 18.57 -29.71
N ALA A 418 48.03 18.68 -30.93
CA ALA A 418 48.79 19.02 -32.14
C ALA A 418 49.42 20.43 -32.09
N ASN A 419 48.98 21.30 -31.18
CA ASN A 419 49.34 22.72 -31.16
C ASN A 419 50.17 23.16 -29.94
N PHE A 420 50.36 22.31 -28.93
CA PHE A 420 51.14 22.65 -27.73
C PHE A 420 51.76 21.41 -27.10
N PHE A 421 53.00 21.53 -26.62
CA PHE A 421 53.86 20.38 -26.27
C PHE A 421 54.40 20.26 -24.82
N PRO A 422 53.99 21.06 -23.80
CA PRO A 422 54.46 20.89 -22.42
C PRO A 422 53.77 19.70 -21.74
N ARG A 423 54.55 18.72 -21.27
CA ARG A 423 54.07 17.42 -20.75
C ARG A 423 55.01 16.83 -19.69
N ILE A 424 54.60 15.78 -19.00
CA ILE A 424 55.45 15.01 -18.09
C ILE A 424 56.29 14.06 -18.95
N ASP A 425 57.59 13.97 -18.70
CA ASP A 425 58.52 13.16 -19.51
C ASP A 425 59.09 12.01 -18.70
N ASP A 426 59.52 12.32 -17.47
CA ASP A 426 60.04 11.35 -16.52
C ASP A 426 59.35 11.51 -15.17
N PHE A 427 59.05 10.38 -14.53
CA PHE A 427 58.73 10.33 -13.12
C PHE A 427 59.51 9.20 -12.44
N ILE A 428 60.33 9.59 -11.46
CA ILE A 428 61.16 8.69 -10.68
C ILE A 428 60.78 8.83 -9.21
N LEU A 429 60.32 7.76 -8.59
CA LEU A 429 60.06 7.66 -7.15
C LEU A 429 61.08 6.70 -6.53
N THR A 430 61.90 7.17 -5.60
CA THR A 430 62.99 6.40 -4.99
C THR A 430 62.79 6.23 -3.48
N GLY A 431 62.84 4.99 -3.00
CA GLY A 431 62.88 4.65 -1.58
C GLY A 431 63.81 3.46 -1.30
N SER A 432 63.89 3.05 -0.03
CA SER A 432 64.79 1.96 0.43
C SER A 432 64.42 0.57 -0.08
N GLN A 433 63.18 0.37 -0.53
CA GLN A 433 62.60 -0.94 -0.89
C GLN A 433 62.35 -1.10 -2.39
N SER A 434 62.15 -0.01 -3.13
CA SER A 434 61.87 -0.04 -4.57
C SER A 434 62.10 1.33 -5.24
N THR A 435 62.21 1.32 -6.57
CA THR A 435 62.21 2.53 -7.40
C THR A 435 61.16 2.40 -8.49
N LEU A 436 60.19 3.32 -8.54
CA LEU A 436 59.38 3.55 -9.74
C LEU A 436 60.22 4.41 -10.67
N ARG A 437 60.39 3.97 -11.92
CA ARG A 437 61.16 4.69 -12.92
C ARG A 437 60.42 4.65 -14.26
N SER A 438 59.64 5.70 -14.50
CA SER A 438 59.02 5.99 -15.79
C SER A 438 59.86 7.06 -16.48
N VAL A 439 60.36 6.78 -17.68
CA VAL A 439 61.23 7.69 -18.42
C VAL A 439 60.86 7.76 -19.89
N ALA A 440 60.95 8.96 -20.48
CA ALA A 440 60.57 9.24 -21.85
C ALA A 440 59.17 8.71 -22.21
N THR A 441 58.16 9.06 -21.40
CA THR A 441 56.77 8.53 -21.49
C THR A 441 56.06 8.86 -22.79
N GLY A 442 56.57 9.80 -23.58
CA GLY A 442 56.22 9.96 -24.99
C GLY A 442 55.34 11.18 -25.21
N ILE A 443 54.07 10.95 -25.56
CA ILE A 443 52.94 11.92 -25.54
C ILE A 443 51.66 11.10 -25.35
N GLY A 444 50.88 11.36 -24.30
CA GLY A 444 49.58 10.73 -24.08
C GLY A 444 48.52 11.07 -25.13
N VAL A 445 47.57 10.17 -25.35
CA VAL A 445 46.39 10.45 -26.20
C VAL A 445 45.51 11.45 -25.44
N ASP A 446 45.19 12.58 -26.09
CA ASP A 446 44.34 13.63 -25.51
C ASP A 446 44.81 14.10 -24.12
N GLY A 447 46.15 14.17 -23.92
CA GLY A 447 46.76 14.68 -22.70
C GLY A 447 46.78 13.70 -21.51
N TYR A 448 46.34 12.45 -21.69
CA TYR A 448 46.35 11.43 -20.64
C TYR A 448 47.18 10.20 -21.05
N SER A 449 47.98 9.70 -20.10
CA SER A 449 48.81 8.50 -20.27
C SER A 449 48.54 7.50 -19.14
N ASP A 450 48.16 6.27 -19.47
CA ASP A 450 47.90 5.21 -18.49
C ASP A 450 49.08 4.22 -18.42
N PHE A 451 49.77 4.19 -17.28
CA PHE A 451 50.85 3.26 -16.96
C PHE A 451 50.50 2.32 -15.80
N SER A 452 49.22 2.16 -15.47
CA SER A 452 48.75 1.35 -14.33
C SER A 452 49.05 -0.16 -14.46
N ASP A 453 49.38 -0.66 -15.65
CA ASP A 453 49.86 -2.02 -15.85
C ASP A 453 51.20 -2.30 -15.14
N VAL A 454 51.97 -1.25 -14.82
CA VAL A 454 53.25 -1.37 -14.12
C VAL A 454 53.05 -1.20 -12.61
N GLN A 455 53.45 -2.22 -11.84
CA GLN A 455 53.28 -2.26 -10.39
C GLN A 455 54.57 -1.97 -9.64
N HIS A 456 54.50 -1.08 -8.65
CA HIS A 456 55.65 -0.72 -7.81
C HIS A 456 55.33 -0.85 -6.32
N LYS A 457 56.19 -1.56 -5.57
CA LYS A 457 55.96 -1.82 -4.15
C LYS A 457 56.36 -0.63 -3.27
N VAL A 458 55.48 -0.19 -2.38
CA VAL A 458 55.75 0.84 -1.37
C VAL A 458 55.31 0.36 0.01
N GLN A 459 55.77 1.01 1.08
CA GLN A 459 55.40 0.68 2.45
C GLN A 459 54.64 1.84 3.09
N ALA A 460 53.56 1.54 3.81
CA ALA A 460 52.87 2.55 4.60
C ALA A 460 53.80 3.13 5.69
N GLY A 461 53.63 4.41 5.99
CA GLY A 461 54.43 5.16 6.95
C GLY A 461 55.82 5.61 6.48
N HIS A 462 56.21 5.33 5.22
CA HIS A 462 57.54 5.64 4.69
C HIS A 462 57.55 6.88 3.80
N VAL A 463 58.70 7.57 3.79
CA VAL A 463 58.97 8.74 2.95
C VAL A 463 59.79 8.31 1.74
N TYR A 464 59.37 8.77 0.56
CA TYR A 464 60.00 8.53 -0.74
C TYR A 464 60.41 9.86 -1.35
N SER A 465 61.56 9.90 -2.02
CA SER A 465 61.96 11.07 -2.81
C SER A 465 61.46 10.91 -4.24
N PHE A 466 60.93 11.98 -4.83
CA PHE A 466 60.53 11.98 -6.23
C PHE A 466 61.30 13.00 -7.06
N THR A 467 61.47 12.68 -8.34
CA THR A 467 61.93 13.58 -9.39
C THR A 467 60.95 13.46 -10.55
N ALA A 468 60.28 14.55 -10.89
CA ALA A 468 59.49 14.67 -12.12
C ALA A 468 60.24 15.58 -13.09
N SER A 469 60.22 15.24 -14.38
CA SER A 469 60.77 16.06 -15.47
C SER A 469 59.66 16.43 -16.44
N ALA A 470 59.71 17.64 -16.97
CA ALA A 470 58.89 18.06 -18.10
C ALA A 470 59.74 18.29 -19.35
N ILE A 471 59.11 18.08 -20.50
CA ILE A 471 59.65 18.42 -21.81
C ILE A 471 58.68 19.35 -22.55
N THR A 472 59.23 20.27 -23.37
CA THR A 472 58.43 21.06 -24.31
C THR A 472 58.95 20.76 -25.72
N GLY A 473 58.18 19.96 -26.48
CA GLY A 473 58.62 19.47 -27.78
C GLY A 473 59.71 18.40 -27.67
N ASN A 474 60.94 18.73 -28.10
CA ASN A 474 62.04 17.79 -28.37
C ASN A 474 63.33 18.07 -27.56
N VAL A 475 63.32 19.06 -26.67
CA VAL A 475 64.41 19.41 -25.73
C VAL A 475 63.74 19.83 -24.42
N GLY A 476 64.33 19.53 -23.25
CA GLY A 476 63.71 19.72 -21.92
C GLY A 476 62.93 21.03 -21.72
N SER A 477 61.89 20.99 -20.86
CA SER A 477 60.91 22.08 -20.74
C SER A 477 61.50 23.36 -20.16
N TYR A 478 61.24 24.49 -20.82
CA TYR A 478 61.47 25.85 -20.30
C TYR A 478 60.18 26.54 -19.84
N ILE A 479 59.04 25.84 -19.87
CA ILE A 479 57.71 26.35 -19.54
C ILE A 479 57.32 25.98 -18.11
N LYS A 480 57.00 26.99 -17.29
CA LYS A 480 56.55 26.81 -15.89
C LYS A 480 55.25 26.03 -15.80
N GLN A 481 55.34 24.80 -15.29
CA GLN A 481 54.19 23.94 -14.99
C GLN A 481 54.10 23.68 -13.49
N HIS A 482 52.90 23.67 -12.94
CA HIS A 482 52.60 23.16 -11.61
C HIS A 482 52.40 21.64 -11.67
N LEU A 483 52.63 20.94 -10.55
CA LEU A 483 52.48 19.50 -10.43
C LEU A 483 51.74 19.17 -9.14
N THR A 484 50.74 18.29 -9.24
CA THR A 484 50.07 17.68 -8.08
C THR A 484 50.06 16.16 -8.23
N ILE A 485 50.21 15.45 -7.11
CA ILE A 485 50.30 13.99 -7.03
C ILE A 485 49.28 13.48 -6.01
N TRP A 486 48.45 12.52 -6.40
CA TRP A 486 47.46 11.84 -5.55
C TRP A 486 47.68 10.34 -5.51
N LEU A 487 47.25 9.69 -4.42
CA LEU A 487 47.21 8.23 -4.28
C LEU A 487 45.84 7.81 -3.73
N ASP A 488 45.08 6.99 -4.46
CA ASP A 488 43.78 6.44 -4.01
C ASP A 488 43.98 5.40 -2.90
N SER A 489 44.23 5.91 -1.71
CA SER A 489 44.70 5.15 -0.57
C SER A 489 43.65 4.26 0.06
N ASN A 490 42.40 4.67 -0.06
CA ASN A 490 41.26 3.96 0.48
C ASN A 490 40.70 2.96 -0.54
N GLN A 491 41.24 2.94 -1.77
CA GLN A 491 40.91 1.99 -2.83
C GLN A 491 39.44 2.12 -3.25
N ASP A 492 38.88 3.34 -3.24
CA ASP A 492 37.48 3.60 -3.60
C ASP A 492 37.29 4.03 -5.07
N GLY A 493 38.38 4.27 -5.80
CA GLY A 493 38.42 4.73 -7.19
C GLY A 493 38.40 6.25 -7.34
N THR A 494 38.35 7.00 -6.24
CA THR A 494 38.32 8.47 -6.26
C THR A 494 39.58 9.06 -5.65
N PHE A 495 40.01 10.20 -6.20
CA PHE A 495 41.14 10.95 -5.65
C PHE A 495 40.59 12.11 -4.83
N SER A 496 40.60 11.98 -3.51
CA SER A 496 40.17 13.03 -2.59
C SER A 496 41.29 14.03 -2.25
N ASP A 497 40.94 15.17 -1.64
CA ASP A 497 41.94 16.10 -1.12
C ASP A 497 42.77 15.49 0.02
N THR A 498 42.21 14.54 0.78
CA THR A 498 42.94 13.79 1.83
C THR A 498 43.96 12.81 1.26
N GLU A 499 43.91 12.56 -0.04
CA GLU A 499 44.77 11.61 -0.77
C GLU A 499 45.83 12.30 -1.61
N LYS A 500 45.90 13.63 -1.53
CA LYS A 500 46.91 14.46 -2.17
C LYS A 500 48.23 14.30 -1.42
N LEU A 501 49.20 13.64 -2.07
CA LEU A 501 50.54 13.42 -1.50
C LEU A 501 51.46 14.62 -1.70
N PHE A 502 51.26 15.39 -2.77
CA PHE A 502 52.06 16.57 -3.09
C PHE A 502 51.29 17.55 -3.96
N GLN A 503 51.48 18.85 -3.75
CA GLN A 503 51.06 19.93 -4.64
C GLN A 503 52.18 20.97 -4.67
N SER A 504 52.60 21.39 -5.86
CA SER A 504 53.59 22.46 -6.02
C SER A 504 53.04 23.78 -5.50
N SER A 505 53.84 24.54 -4.76
CA SER A 505 53.51 25.92 -4.38
C SER A 505 53.51 26.87 -5.59
N ALA A 506 53.00 28.09 -5.40
CA ALA A 506 53.01 29.12 -6.43
C ALA A 506 54.40 29.48 -6.96
N SER A 507 55.49 29.11 -6.27
CA SER A 507 56.89 29.34 -6.69
C SER A 507 57.64 28.07 -7.09
N GLN A 508 57.01 26.89 -6.97
CA GLN A 508 57.58 25.60 -7.38
C GLN A 508 57.05 25.21 -8.75
N TYR A 509 57.95 25.01 -9.70
CA TYR A 509 57.60 24.67 -11.07
C TYR A 509 58.40 23.46 -11.56
N LEU A 510 57.75 22.66 -12.41
CA LEU A 510 58.33 21.58 -13.17
C LEU A 510 59.09 22.14 -14.40
N THR A 511 60.27 22.75 -14.16
CA THR A 511 61.12 23.36 -15.21
C THR A 511 62.63 23.25 -14.94
N PRO A 512 63.38 22.42 -15.69
CA PRO A 512 62.88 21.29 -16.47
C PRO A 512 62.45 20.13 -15.56
N SER A 513 62.79 20.16 -14.27
CA SER A 513 62.44 19.14 -13.31
C SER A 513 62.01 19.74 -11.98
N LEU A 514 61.22 18.97 -11.23
CA LEU A 514 60.80 19.25 -9.87
C LEU A 514 61.15 18.04 -9.01
N THR A 515 61.79 18.31 -7.88
CA THR A 515 62.11 17.28 -6.89
C THR A 515 61.40 17.57 -5.59
N GLY A 516 61.08 16.51 -4.85
CA GLY A 516 60.43 16.63 -3.55
C GLY A 516 60.36 15.29 -2.85
N THR A 517 59.52 15.23 -1.82
CA THR A 517 59.27 13.99 -1.06
C THR A 517 57.78 13.71 -0.97
N LEU A 518 57.40 12.45 -1.07
CA LEU A 518 56.05 11.94 -0.81
C LEU A 518 56.10 11.07 0.45
N THR A 519 55.18 11.29 1.39
CA THR A 519 55.01 10.37 2.52
C THR A 519 53.82 9.47 2.21
N ILE A 520 54.00 8.15 2.22
CA ILE A 520 52.88 7.22 2.21
C ILE A 520 52.36 7.17 3.66
N PRO A 521 51.18 7.70 3.98
CA PRO A 521 50.63 7.70 5.33
C PRO A 521 50.51 6.28 5.90
N ALA A 522 50.75 6.14 7.21
CA ALA A 522 50.66 4.86 7.90
C ALA A 522 49.23 4.28 7.96
N SER A 523 48.22 5.11 7.69
CA SER A 523 46.81 4.72 7.67
C SER A 523 46.41 3.98 6.39
N PHE A 524 47.28 3.89 5.38
CA PHE A 524 46.91 3.32 4.08
C PHE A 524 46.85 1.79 4.15
N SER A 525 45.78 1.23 3.59
CA SER A 525 45.53 -0.21 3.59
C SER A 525 46.49 -0.95 2.65
N ALA A 526 46.91 -2.16 3.03
CA ALA A 526 47.67 -3.02 2.15
C ALA A 526 46.84 -3.37 0.90
N GLY A 527 47.49 -3.44 -0.26
CA GLY A 527 46.82 -3.71 -1.54
C GLY A 527 47.37 -2.90 -2.70
N GLN A 528 46.76 -3.08 -3.87
CA GLN A 528 47.09 -2.30 -5.07
C GLN A 528 46.25 -1.01 -5.10
N THR A 529 46.84 0.09 -5.54
CA THR A 529 46.20 1.42 -5.61
C THR A 529 46.77 2.25 -6.78
N ARG A 530 45.96 3.15 -7.37
CA ARG A 530 46.35 4.06 -8.45
C ARG A 530 47.01 5.32 -7.89
N LEU A 531 48.17 5.70 -8.42
CA LEU A 531 48.86 6.97 -8.21
C LEU A 531 48.64 7.85 -9.44
N ARG A 532 48.18 9.09 -9.25
CA ARG A 532 47.99 10.07 -10.33
C ARG A 532 48.95 11.23 -10.21
N LEU A 533 49.58 11.59 -11.32
CA LEU A 533 50.32 12.83 -11.49
C LEU A 533 49.58 13.72 -12.47
N ARG A 534 49.47 15.01 -12.18
CA ARG A 534 48.90 15.97 -13.11
C ARG A 534 49.72 17.24 -13.14
N SER A 535 50.17 17.61 -14.34
CA SER A 535 50.85 18.88 -14.60
C SER A 535 49.92 19.88 -15.29
N GLN A 536 50.15 21.17 -15.04
CA GLN A 536 49.40 22.25 -15.72
C GLN A 536 50.25 23.52 -15.85
N TYR A 537 50.07 24.27 -16.94
CA TYR A 537 50.77 25.52 -17.18
C TYR A 537 50.41 26.63 -16.18
N TYR A 538 51.41 27.43 -15.78
CA TYR A 538 51.31 28.51 -14.79
C TYR A 538 50.20 29.55 -15.03
N ALA A 539 49.85 29.87 -16.28
CA ALA A 539 48.80 30.86 -16.53
C ALA A 539 47.40 30.37 -16.15
N ASP A 540 47.20 29.05 -16.01
CA ASP A 540 45.91 28.44 -15.70
C ASP A 540 45.72 28.13 -14.21
N GLY A 541 46.65 28.57 -13.35
CA GLY A 541 46.56 28.45 -11.89
C GLY A 541 47.28 27.24 -11.29
N LEU A 542 46.74 26.73 -10.18
CA LEU A 542 47.24 25.51 -9.50
C LEU A 542 46.42 24.29 -9.90
N VAL A 543 47.05 23.12 -9.90
CA VAL A 543 46.36 21.85 -10.16
C VAL A 543 45.63 21.42 -8.90
N GLU A 544 44.36 21.80 -8.79
CA GLU A 544 43.53 21.56 -7.60
C GLU A 544 42.67 20.29 -7.71
N SER A 545 42.14 20.00 -8.91
CA SER A 545 41.30 18.82 -9.18
C SER A 545 42.06 17.71 -9.92
N PRO A 546 41.90 16.44 -9.54
CA PRO A 546 42.46 15.29 -10.25
C PRO A 546 41.65 14.88 -11.50
N CYS A 547 40.43 15.41 -11.67
CA CYS A 547 39.46 14.96 -12.68
C CYS A 547 39.01 16.06 -13.66
N ASP A 548 39.21 17.33 -13.34
CA ASP A 548 38.65 18.42 -14.14
C ASP A 548 39.33 18.53 -15.52
N PRO A 549 38.59 19.01 -16.54
CA PRO A 549 39.19 19.33 -17.83
C PRO A 549 40.30 20.39 -17.71
N TYR A 550 41.27 20.37 -18.64
CA TYR A 550 42.35 21.36 -18.68
C TYR A 550 42.87 21.64 -20.09
N ASN A 551 43.52 22.79 -20.24
CA ASN A 551 43.96 23.32 -21.53
C ASN A 551 45.44 23.07 -21.83
N TYR A 552 46.34 23.04 -20.83
CA TYR A 552 47.80 22.96 -21.06
C TYR A 552 48.50 22.13 -19.98
N GLY A 553 48.80 20.86 -20.26
CA GLY A 553 49.48 19.94 -19.32
C GLY A 553 49.37 18.47 -19.70
N GLU A 554 49.59 17.57 -18.74
CA GLU A 554 49.37 16.12 -18.88
C GLU A 554 48.93 15.48 -17.56
N ALA A 555 48.17 14.39 -17.63
CA ALA A 555 47.94 13.49 -16.50
C ALA A 555 48.50 12.09 -16.78
N GLU A 556 49.22 11.53 -15.81
CA GLU A 556 49.79 10.17 -15.87
C GLU A 556 49.33 9.34 -14.66
N ASP A 557 48.98 8.08 -14.91
CA ASP A 557 48.52 7.14 -13.88
C ASP A 557 49.44 5.93 -13.74
N TYR A 558 49.71 5.49 -12.51
CA TYR A 558 50.58 4.35 -12.17
C TYR A 558 49.94 3.46 -11.10
N THR A 559 50.42 2.22 -10.93
CA THR A 559 49.97 1.34 -9.83
C THR A 559 51.05 1.19 -8.74
N LEU A 560 50.68 1.48 -7.49
CA LEU A 560 51.49 1.15 -6.32
C LEU A 560 50.90 -0.06 -5.58
N VAL A 561 51.77 -0.89 -5.00
CA VAL A 561 51.40 -2.03 -4.14
C VAL A 561 51.88 -1.72 -2.72
N ILE A 562 50.95 -1.43 -1.82
CA ILE A 562 51.24 -1.12 -0.42
C ILE A 562 51.45 -2.43 0.34
N ASP A 563 52.68 -2.62 0.82
CA ASP A 563 53.08 -3.74 1.68
C ASP A 563 53.20 -3.25 3.13
N ASN A 564 52.48 -3.89 4.05
CA ASN A 564 52.60 -3.63 5.48
C ASN A 564 53.42 -4.76 6.10
N PRO A 565 54.59 -4.49 6.74
CA PRO A 565 55.33 -5.55 7.42
C PRO A 565 54.43 -6.22 8.45
N THR A 566 54.29 -7.54 8.34
CA THR A 566 53.46 -8.32 9.26
C THR A 566 54.00 -8.22 10.69
N PRO A 567 53.15 -7.96 11.69
CA PRO A 567 53.53 -8.13 13.10
C PRO A 567 53.94 -9.58 13.40
N PRO A 568 54.69 -9.83 14.48
CA PRO A 568 54.94 -11.19 14.97
C PRO A 568 53.63 -11.98 15.05
N SER A 569 53.59 -13.20 14.49
CA SER A 569 52.37 -13.98 14.35
C SER A 569 51.66 -14.15 15.69
N CYS A 570 50.53 -13.45 15.84
CA CYS A 570 49.62 -13.67 16.94
C CYS A 570 48.94 -15.05 16.80
N PHE A 571 48.34 -15.55 17.88
CA PHE A 571 47.51 -16.76 17.83
C PHE A 571 46.22 -16.49 17.05
N SER A 572 45.63 -17.52 16.43
CA SER A 572 44.28 -17.41 15.87
C SER A 572 43.25 -17.66 16.97
N LEU A 573 42.20 -16.83 16.98
CA LEU A 573 41.12 -16.86 17.94
C LEU A 573 39.82 -17.24 17.23
N SER A 574 39.13 -18.26 17.73
CA SER A 574 37.77 -18.63 17.33
C SER A 574 36.91 -18.84 18.57
N ALA A 575 35.58 -18.82 18.41
CA ALA A 575 34.65 -19.01 19.50
C ALA A 575 33.53 -19.98 19.10
N LEU A 576 33.11 -20.82 20.03
CA LEU A 576 31.91 -21.64 19.95
C LEU A 576 30.89 -21.11 20.95
N ALA A 577 29.70 -20.74 20.49
CA ALA A 577 28.61 -20.31 21.35
C ALA A 577 27.48 -21.35 21.39
N ILE A 578 27.01 -21.67 22.60
CA ILE A 578 25.76 -22.40 22.85
C ILE A 578 24.69 -21.33 23.18
N PRO A 579 23.57 -21.29 22.44
CA PRO A 579 22.51 -20.31 22.66
C PRO A 579 21.84 -20.50 24.03
N ALA A 580 21.15 -19.47 24.52
CA ALA A 580 20.30 -19.58 25.70
C ALA A 580 19.12 -20.54 25.44
N THR A 581 18.60 -21.19 26.49
CA THR A 581 17.50 -22.18 26.32
C THR A 581 16.15 -21.53 26.04
N CYS A 582 15.91 -20.33 26.59
CA CYS A 582 14.72 -19.53 26.33
C CYS A 582 15.09 -18.04 26.19
N ALA A 583 14.21 -17.27 25.54
CA ALA A 583 14.30 -15.82 25.52
C ALA A 583 14.47 -15.24 26.94
N GLY A 584 15.53 -14.48 27.17
CA GLY A 584 15.83 -13.84 28.46
C GLY A 584 16.44 -14.74 29.54
N LYS A 585 16.70 -16.03 29.28
CA LYS A 585 17.45 -16.89 30.21
C LYS A 585 18.95 -16.64 30.14
N GLN A 586 19.61 -16.77 31.30
CA GLN A 586 21.05 -16.61 31.49
C GLN A 586 21.72 -17.98 31.58
N ASP A 587 21.69 -18.73 30.49
CA ASP A 587 22.27 -20.08 30.43
C ASP A 587 23.02 -20.35 29.11
N GLY A 588 23.22 -19.31 28.29
CA GLY A 588 24.13 -19.39 27.15
C GLY A 588 25.57 -19.60 27.59
N ILE A 589 26.37 -20.20 26.71
CA ILE A 589 27.79 -20.53 26.95
C ILE A 589 28.62 -20.05 25.76
N VAL A 590 29.79 -19.47 26.03
CA VAL A 590 30.82 -19.18 25.03
C VAL A 590 32.10 -19.89 25.43
N SER A 591 32.70 -20.62 24.49
CA SER A 591 34.00 -21.26 24.64
C SER A 591 34.95 -20.72 23.57
N LEU A 592 36.07 -20.13 23.99
CA LEU A 592 37.11 -19.63 23.11
C LEU A 592 38.12 -20.74 22.79
N LEU A 593 38.50 -20.84 21.51
CA LEU A 593 39.46 -21.82 21.00
C LEU A 593 40.63 -21.09 20.34
N LEU A 594 41.85 -21.46 20.74
CA LEU A 594 43.10 -20.86 20.27
C LEU A 594 43.93 -21.86 19.44
N VAL A 595 44.58 -21.37 18.39
CA VAL A 595 45.66 -22.09 17.70
C VAL A 595 46.89 -21.19 17.58
N GLY A 596 48.05 -21.65 18.10
CA GLY A 596 49.29 -20.89 18.14
C GLY A 596 49.46 -20.01 19.40
N GLY A 597 50.50 -19.16 19.42
CA GLY A 597 50.88 -18.33 20.58
C GLY A 597 51.61 -19.10 21.68
N THR A 598 52.13 -18.38 22.68
CA THR A 598 52.97 -18.96 23.75
C THR A 598 52.50 -18.50 25.13
N ALA A 599 51.89 -19.40 25.90
CA ALA A 599 51.31 -19.13 27.22
C ALA A 599 52.23 -18.33 28.18
N PRO A 600 51.67 -17.55 29.13
CA PRO A 600 50.27 -17.49 29.55
C PRO A 600 49.36 -16.66 28.63
N PHE A 601 48.07 -17.01 28.63
CA PHE A 601 47.00 -16.26 27.97
C PHE A 601 46.01 -15.70 29.00
N SER A 602 45.45 -14.53 28.76
CA SER A 602 44.35 -13.97 29.55
C SER A 602 43.08 -13.87 28.71
N TYR A 603 41.95 -14.40 29.18
CA TYR A 603 40.67 -14.39 28.47
C TYR A 603 39.67 -13.48 29.17
N SER A 604 39.00 -12.62 28.40
CA SER A 604 37.83 -11.88 28.84
C SER A 604 36.70 -11.94 27.83
N LEU A 605 35.47 -11.77 28.31
CA LEU A 605 34.25 -11.68 27.51
C LEU A 605 33.39 -10.56 28.09
N GLY A 606 33.44 -9.39 27.45
CA GLY A 606 32.93 -8.15 28.05
C GLY A 606 33.59 -7.88 29.41
N ASN A 607 32.79 -7.87 30.49
CA ASN A 607 33.27 -7.64 31.86
C ASN A 607 33.65 -8.92 32.62
N GLN A 608 33.49 -10.11 32.02
CA GLN A 608 33.84 -11.38 32.65
C GLN A 608 35.29 -11.77 32.31
N ILE A 609 35.97 -12.45 33.23
CA ILE A 609 37.33 -12.99 33.04
C ILE A 609 37.30 -14.50 33.28
N SER A 610 38.01 -15.26 32.45
CA SER A 610 38.14 -16.71 32.55
C SER A 610 39.60 -17.14 32.43
N THR A 611 40.00 -18.19 33.15
CA THR A 611 41.33 -18.80 33.04
C THR A 611 41.40 -19.93 32.01
N THR A 612 40.24 -20.44 31.57
CA THR A 612 40.11 -21.57 30.63
C THR A 612 39.57 -21.15 29.26
N GLY A 613 39.06 -19.92 29.14
CA GLY A 613 38.42 -19.43 27.91
C GLY A 613 36.94 -19.82 27.77
N THR A 614 36.34 -20.47 28.77
CA THR A 614 34.90 -20.75 28.82
C THR A 614 34.16 -19.77 29.73
N PHE A 615 33.02 -19.28 29.26
CA PHE A 615 32.11 -18.35 29.93
C PHE A 615 30.69 -18.91 29.87
N ALA A 616 30.02 -19.03 31.02
CA ALA A 616 28.68 -19.59 31.14
C ALA A 616 27.74 -18.61 31.86
N GLY A 617 26.43 -18.85 31.77
CA GLY A 617 25.43 -17.99 32.40
C GLY A 617 25.18 -16.69 31.61
N LEU A 618 25.35 -16.74 30.29
CA LEU A 618 25.23 -15.58 29.42
C LEU A 618 23.79 -15.39 28.93
N LEU A 619 23.37 -14.13 28.80
CA LEU A 619 22.16 -13.78 28.06
C LEU A 619 22.41 -13.96 26.56
N ALA A 620 21.35 -14.09 25.77
CA ALA A 620 21.48 -13.89 24.33
C ALA A 620 21.95 -12.45 24.05
N GLY A 621 22.93 -12.30 23.17
CA GLY A 621 23.57 -11.02 22.94
C GLY A 621 24.92 -11.16 22.26
N SER A 622 25.45 -10.01 21.84
CA SER A 622 26.77 -9.91 21.25
C SER A 622 27.78 -9.58 22.34
N TYR A 623 28.83 -10.38 22.44
CA TYR A 623 29.90 -10.21 23.41
C TYR A 623 31.22 -10.03 22.70
N THR A 624 32.02 -9.08 23.15
CA THR A 624 33.41 -8.95 22.68
C THR A 624 34.30 -9.85 23.55
N ALA A 625 34.79 -10.93 22.96
CA ALA A 625 35.83 -11.76 23.54
C ALA A 625 37.18 -11.10 23.27
N THR A 626 38.03 -10.99 24.29
CA THR A 626 39.40 -10.51 24.16
C THR A 626 40.33 -11.54 24.75
N VAL A 627 41.36 -11.92 24.00
CA VAL A 627 42.44 -12.78 24.46
C VAL A 627 43.75 -12.03 24.29
N ALA A 628 44.60 -12.04 25.31
CA ALA A 628 45.90 -11.38 25.28
C ALA A 628 47.03 -12.29 25.76
N ASN A 629 48.23 -11.97 25.27
CA ASN A 629 49.48 -12.69 25.46
C ASN A 629 50.66 -11.69 25.47
N ALA A 630 51.88 -12.13 25.78
CA ALA A 630 53.05 -11.26 25.85
C ALA A 630 53.38 -10.62 24.48
N GLY A 631 52.93 -9.38 24.27
CA GLY A 631 53.16 -8.62 23.04
C GLY A 631 52.05 -8.68 21.99
N CYS A 632 50.92 -9.37 22.23
CA CYS A 632 49.77 -9.34 21.32
C CYS A 632 48.41 -9.49 22.03
N SER A 633 47.37 -8.95 21.39
CA SER A 633 45.95 -9.05 21.80
C SER A 633 45.08 -9.31 20.56
N GLN A 634 44.11 -10.21 20.67
CA GLN A 634 43.09 -10.47 19.66
C GLN A 634 41.71 -10.29 20.29
N SER A 635 40.79 -9.71 19.54
CA SER A 635 39.38 -9.63 19.92
C SER A 635 38.49 -10.24 18.84
N LEU A 636 37.42 -10.88 19.27
CA LEU A 636 36.41 -11.47 18.42
C LEU A 636 35.04 -11.16 19.00
N VAL A 637 34.12 -10.71 18.15
CA VAL A 637 32.71 -10.59 18.54
C VAL A 637 32.06 -11.97 18.40
N VAL A 638 31.50 -12.46 19.50
CA VAL A 638 30.77 -13.72 19.56
C VAL A 638 29.33 -13.46 19.98
N THR A 639 28.40 -14.01 19.21
CA THR A 639 26.97 -13.86 19.46
C THR A 639 26.44 -15.11 20.15
N VAL A 640 25.94 -14.95 21.37
CA VAL A 640 25.10 -15.97 22.02
C VAL A 640 23.71 -15.87 21.40
N GLY A 641 23.32 -16.90 20.65
CA GLY A 641 22.04 -16.93 19.96
C GLY A 641 20.85 -16.90 20.92
N GLN A 642 19.76 -16.27 20.48
CA GLN A 642 18.46 -16.38 21.13
C GLN A 642 17.64 -17.48 20.44
N PRO A 643 17.01 -18.40 21.18
CA PRO A 643 16.14 -19.41 20.56
C PRO A 643 14.91 -18.71 19.96
N ALA A 644 14.32 -19.34 18.93
CA ALA A 644 13.09 -18.88 18.33
C ALA A 644 12.02 -18.66 19.42
N ALA A 645 11.30 -17.53 19.34
CA ALA A 645 10.30 -17.20 20.34
C ALA A 645 9.26 -18.32 20.43
N PHE A 646 9.08 -18.89 21.61
CA PHE A 646 7.98 -19.81 21.87
C PHE A 646 6.69 -19.00 21.82
N THR A 647 5.89 -19.20 20.79
CA THR A 647 4.61 -18.52 20.62
C THR A 647 3.47 -19.48 20.98
N THR A 648 2.47 -18.94 21.67
CA THR A 648 1.22 -19.64 21.92
C THR A 648 0.07 -18.87 21.30
N SER A 649 -0.98 -19.56 20.90
CA SER A 649 -2.22 -18.97 20.42
C SER A 649 -3.42 -19.61 21.11
N ILE A 650 -4.56 -18.91 21.10
CA ILE A 650 -5.86 -19.44 21.50
C ILE A 650 -6.72 -19.51 20.24
N SER A 651 -7.36 -20.65 19.99
CA SER A 651 -8.35 -20.82 18.94
C SER A 651 -9.72 -21.12 19.52
N SER A 652 -10.76 -20.74 18.79
CA SER A 652 -12.17 -21.03 19.10
C SER A 652 -12.99 -21.11 17.81
N SER A 653 -14.15 -21.75 17.86
CA SER A 653 -15.09 -21.84 16.72
C SER A 653 -15.88 -20.54 16.49
N ALA A 654 -15.91 -19.64 17.47
CA ALA A 654 -16.60 -18.36 17.42
C ALA A 654 -15.94 -17.35 18.40
N THR A 655 -16.17 -16.06 18.19
CA THR A 655 -15.74 -14.96 19.09
C THR A 655 -16.89 -14.39 19.93
N SER A 656 -18.14 -14.78 19.62
CA SER A 656 -19.33 -14.46 20.38
C SER A 656 -20.25 -15.68 20.52
N VAL A 657 -20.99 -15.73 21.63
CA VAL A 657 -22.01 -16.77 21.89
C VAL A 657 -23.26 -16.16 22.50
N CYS A 658 -24.40 -16.82 22.34
CA CYS A 658 -25.65 -16.36 22.94
C CYS A 658 -25.64 -16.59 24.46
N SER A 659 -26.34 -15.73 25.21
CA SER A 659 -26.57 -15.91 26.65
C SER A 659 -27.14 -17.30 26.94
N GLY A 660 -26.52 -18.01 27.88
CA GLY A 660 -26.85 -19.41 28.22
C GLY A 660 -26.11 -20.48 27.41
N GLN A 661 -25.35 -20.12 26.37
CA GLN A 661 -24.45 -21.03 25.65
C GLN A 661 -23.01 -20.94 26.18
N SER A 662 -22.19 -21.93 25.81
CA SER A 662 -20.76 -21.97 26.15
C SER A 662 -19.88 -22.10 24.92
N LEU A 663 -18.63 -21.63 25.04
CA LEU A 663 -17.60 -21.66 24.03
C LEU A 663 -16.39 -22.43 24.57
N THR A 664 -15.75 -23.26 23.75
CA THR A 664 -14.48 -23.91 24.11
C THR A 664 -13.31 -23.16 23.47
N LEU A 665 -12.42 -22.65 24.31
CA LEU A 665 -11.12 -22.08 23.92
C LEU A 665 -10.07 -23.18 23.95
N VAL A 666 -9.21 -23.23 22.94
CA VAL A 666 -8.13 -24.23 22.84
C VAL A 666 -6.80 -23.52 22.68
N ALA A 667 -5.86 -23.79 23.59
CA ALA A 667 -4.49 -23.30 23.50
C ALA A 667 -3.68 -24.16 22.51
N SER A 668 -2.75 -23.56 21.79
CA SER A 668 -1.75 -24.29 20.99
C SER A 668 -0.90 -25.24 21.83
N ALA A 669 -0.29 -26.25 21.21
CA ALA A 669 0.45 -27.30 21.90
C ALA A 669 1.60 -26.78 22.79
N GLY A 670 1.68 -27.32 24.01
CA GLY A 670 2.73 -27.13 25.00
C GLY A 670 2.70 -28.22 26.07
N SER A 671 3.61 -28.13 27.05
CA SER A 671 3.77 -29.14 28.11
C SER A 671 2.96 -28.83 29.37
N GLN A 672 2.77 -27.55 29.72
CA GLN A 672 1.92 -27.13 30.83
C GLN A 672 1.08 -25.92 30.45
N TYR A 673 -0.15 -25.82 30.96
CA TYR A 673 -1.09 -24.74 30.68
C TYR A 673 -1.56 -24.12 32.00
N ARG A 674 -1.76 -22.80 32.01
CA ARG A 674 -2.37 -22.10 33.13
C ARG A 674 -3.23 -20.95 32.61
N TRP A 675 -4.53 -21.12 32.71
CA TRP A 675 -5.50 -20.09 32.35
C TRP A 675 -5.60 -19.04 33.46
N ASN A 676 -6.00 -17.81 33.12
CA ASN A 676 -6.31 -16.76 34.09
C ASN A 676 -7.49 -17.13 35.02
N THR A 677 -8.27 -18.15 34.67
CA THR A 677 -9.31 -18.76 35.52
C THR A 677 -8.77 -19.75 36.55
N GLY A 678 -7.46 -20.07 36.51
CA GLY A 678 -6.81 -21.06 37.37
C GLY A 678 -6.82 -22.49 36.83
N GLN A 679 -7.51 -22.76 35.72
CA GLN A 679 -7.53 -24.07 35.06
C GLN A 679 -6.18 -24.40 34.40
N THR A 680 -5.83 -25.68 34.28
CA THR A 680 -4.53 -26.14 33.78
C THR A 680 -4.58 -27.08 32.56
N GLY A 681 -5.75 -27.25 31.96
CA GLY A 681 -5.92 -28.03 30.72
C GLY A 681 -5.56 -27.23 29.46
N ALA A 682 -5.33 -27.93 28.35
CA ALA A 682 -5.12 -27.30 27.03
C ALA A 682 -6.38 -26.62 26.48
N SER A 683 -7.56 -26.93 27.03
CA SER A 683 -8.84 -26.31 26.69
C SER A 683 -9.50 -25.67 27.91
N LEU A 684 -10.32 -24.65 27.65
CA LEU A 684 -11.12 -23.94 28.64
C LEU A 684 -12.54 -23.71 28.10
N VAL A 685 -13.56 -24.15 28.83
CA VAL A 685 -14.96 -23.86 28.52
C VAL A 685 -15.40 -22.59 29.24
N VAL A 686 -15.99 -21.65 28.51
CA VAL A 686 -16.40 -20.34 29.02
C VAL A 686 -17.82 -20.01 28.61
N ALA A 687 -18.56 -19.34 29.49
CA ALA A 687 -19.96 -18.93 29.26
C ALA A 687 -20.22 -17.47 29.67
N ALA A 688 -19.16 -16.69 29.92
CA ALA A 688 -19.23 -15.30 30.35
C ALA A 688 -18.41 -14.41 29.43
N SER A 689 -18.85 -13.16 29.27
CA SER A 689 -18.06 -12.16 28.56
C SER A 689 -16.80 -11.85 29.35
N GLY A 690 -15.65 -11.78 28.68
CA GLY A 690 -14.40 -11.47 29.36
C GLY A 690 -13.15 -11.71 28.51
N ALA A 691 -12.03 -11.24 29.03
CA ALA A 691 -10.71 -11.56 28.51
C ALA A 691 -10.19 -12.85 29.14
N TYR A 692 -9.84 -13.82 28.31
CA TYR A 692 -9.26 -15.09 28.70
C TYR A 692 -7.82 -15.13 28.22
N SER A 693 -6.91 -15.50 29.12
CA SER A 693 -5.51 -15.68 28.77
C SER A 693 -5.00 -17.02 29.28
N VAL A 694 -4.06 -17.60 28.53
CA VAL A 694 -3.38 -18.85 28.88
C VAL A 694 -1.89 -18.61 28.85
N THR A 695 -1.22 -18.99 29.93
CA THR A 695 0.23 -19.15 29.96
C THR A 695 0.55 -20.59 29.59
N VAL A 696 1.27 -20.80 28.50
CA VAL A 696 1.72 -22.11 28.05
C VAL A 696 3.21 -22.23 28.32
N THR A 697 3.64 -23.37 28.85
CA THR A 697 5.05 -23.70 29.09
C THR A 697 5.48 -24.84 28.18
N SER A 698 6.58 -24.68 27.44
CA SER A 698 7.15 -25.70 26.56
C SER A 698 7.90 -26.80 27.34
N VAL A 699 8.31 -27.86 26.64
CA VAL A 699 9.06 -28.99 27.24
C VAL A 699 10.43 -28.59 27.79
N VAL A 700 11.01 -27.53 27.26
CA VAL A 700 12.30 -26.95 27.71
C VAL A 700 12.12 -25.84 28.75
N GLY A 701 10.88 -25.59 29.21
CA GLY A 701 10.59 -24.62 30.27
C GLY A 701 10.38 -23.17 29.82
N CYS A 702 10.21 -22.91 28.51
CA CYS A 702 9.91 -21.56 28.02
C CYS A 702 8.42 -21.25 28.15
N THR A 703 8.07 -20.05 28.60
CA THR A 703 6.68 -19.62 28.79
C THR A 703 6.24 -18.63 27.72
N SER A 704 4.99 -18.73 27.27
CA SER A 704 4.34 -17.79 26.36
C SER A 704 2.92 -17.51 26.82
N VAL A 705 2.39 -16.32 26.56
CA VAL A 705 1.03 -15.92 26.94
C VAL A 705 0.23 -15.55 25.69
N ALA A 706 -0.95 -16.12 25.56
CA ALA A 706 -1.95 -15.69 24.58
C ALA A 706 -3.18 -15.18 25.30
N SER A 707 -3.87 -14.23 24.68
CA SER A 707 -5.15 -13.70 25.15
C SER A 707 -6.18 -13.69 24.02
N THR A 708 -7.45 -13.83 24.40
CA THR A 708 -8.60 -13.66 23.53
C THR A 708 -9.76 -13.07 24.33
N SER A 709 -10.73 -12.47 23.66
CA SER A 709 -11.97 -11.98 24.26
C SER A 709 -13.16 -12.80 23.79
N VAL A 710 -14.08 -13.06 24.71
CA VAL A 710 -15.37 -13.69 24.42
C VAL A 710 -16.46 -12.69 24.73
N LEU A 711 -17.43 -12.57 23.81
CA LEU A 711 -18.61 -11.73 23.97
C LEU A 711 -19.87 -12.61 24.07
N VAL A 712 -20.55 -12.55 25.21
CA VAL A 712 -21.87 -13.14 25.39
C VAL A 712 -22.94 -12.09 25.09
N THR A 713 -23.81 -12.34 24.11
CA THR A 713 -24.89 -11.44 23.70
C THR A 713 -26.27 -12.07 23.88
N ASN A 714 -27.29 -11.23 24.04
CA ASN A 714 -28.67 -11.69 23.98
C ASN A 714 -29.09 -11.84 22.51
N CYS A 715 -29.29 -13.07 22.08
CA CYS A 715 -29.75 -13.39 20.74
C CYS A 715 -31.29 -13.32 20.66
N VAL A 716 -31.81 -12.89 19.51
CA VAL A 716 -33.24 -12.78 19.24
C VAL A 716 -33.64 -13.64 18.04
N LEU A 717 -34.90 -14.08 18.02
CA LEU A 717 -35.54 -14.83 16.95
C LEU A 717 -36.74 -14.03 16.43
N LEU A 718 -36.78 -13.73 15.14
CA LEU A 718 -37.89 -13.12 14.43
C LEU A 718 -38.83 -14.21 13.91
N TYR A 719 -40.04 -14.28 14.45
CA TYR A 719 -41.09 -15.18 14.01
C TYR A 719 -42.09 -14.45 13.10
N ARG A 720 -42.21 -14.90 11.85
CA ARG A 720 -43.17 -14.35 10.87
C ARG A 720 -44.28 -15.35 10.63
N ALA A 721 -45.53 -14.91 10.67
CA ALA A 721 -46.65 -15.76 10.33
C ALA A 721 -47.79 -15.00 9.66
N LYS A 722 -48.63 -15.74 8.92
CA LYS A 722 -49.91 -15.26 8.41
C LYS A 722 -51.05 -16.11 8.97
N VAL A 723 -52.09 -15.50 9.54
CA VAL A 723 -53.26 -16.16 10.14
C VAL A 723 -54.55 -15.44 9.76
N LEU A 724 -55.65 -16.18 9.55
CA LEU A 724 -56.98 -15.59 9.34
C LEU A 724 -57.86 -15.82 10.57
N LEU A 725 -58.62 -14.78 10.96
CA LEU A 725 -59.68 -14.84 11.94
C LEU A 725 -60.93 -15.49 11.33
N GLU A 726 -61.63 -16.35 12.07
CA GLU A 726 -62.71 -17.18 11.54
C GLU A 726 -63.95 -16.33 11.20
N GLY A 727 -64.39 -16.35 9.94
CA GLY A 727 -65.59 -15.64 9.48
C GLY A 727 -65.45 -14.12 9.30
N PHE A 728 -64.42 -13.49 9.88
CA PHE A 728 -64.13 -12.04 9.76
C PHE A 728 -63.58 -11.64 8.38
N THR A 729 -63.91 -12.38 7.32
CA THR A 729 -63.40 -12.24 5.94
C THR A 729 -64.47 -11.78 4.97
N ASN A 730 -64.13 -10.84 4.10
CA ASN A 730 -64.97 -10.44 2.98
C ASN A 730 -64.98 -11.56 1.93
N ALA A 731 -66.15 -12.14 1.67
CA ALA A 731 -66.32 -13.24 0.73
C ALA A 731 -65.88 -12.92 -0.72
N THR A 732 -65.90 -11.64 -1.11
CA THR A 732 -65.49 -11.19 -2.44
C THR A 732 -63.99 -11.00 -2.57
N THR A 733 -63.32 -10.45 -1.55
CA THR A 733 -61.89 -10.11 -1.62
C THR A 733 -60.98 -11.13 -0.95
N GLY A 734 -61.52 -12.03 -0.12
CA GLY A 734 -60.75 -12.96 0.70
C GLY A 734 -59.95 -12.32 1.84
N LEU A 735 -60.01 -10.99 1.99
CA LEU A 735 -59.34 -10.25 3.06
C LEU A 735 -60.22 -10.13 4.30
N MET A 736 -59.59 -10.02 5.47
CA MET A 736 -60.32 -9.72 6.70
C MET A 736 -60.83 -8.29 6.77
N HIS A 737 -61.94 -8.10 7.48
CA HIS A 737 -62.51 -6.78 7.72
C HIS A 737 -61.67 -5.99 8.73
N SER A 738 -61.60 -4.66 8.57
CA SER A 738 -61.05 -3.72 9.56
C SER A 738 -62.15 -2.98 10.33
N LEU A 739 -63.36 -3.56 10.37
CA LEU A 739 -64.56 -2.93 10.94
C LEU A 739 -64.42 -2.57 12.42
N LEU A 740 -63.60 -3.32 13.17
CA LEU A 740 -63.32 -3.02 14.58
C LEU A 740 -62.64 -1.67 14.77
N ILE A 741 -61.81 -1.24 13.82
CA ILE A 741 -61.19 0.09 13.85
C ILE A 741 -62.21 1.14 13.42
N SER A 742 -62.96 0.91 12.34
CA SER A 742 -63.94 1.89 11.85
C SER A 742 -65.09 2.14 12.84
N ASN A 743 -65.45 1.13 13.63
CA ASN A 743 -66.48 1.22 14.67
C ASN A 743 -65.92 1.59 16.06
N ASN A 744 -64.63 1.88 16.17
CA ASN A 744 -63.95 2.23 17.43
C ASN A 744 -64.11 1.16 18.55
N LEU A 745 -64.05 -0.11 18.17
CA LEU A 745 -64.21 -1.28 19.04
C LEU A 745 -62.88 -1.99 19.35
N LEU A 746 -61.80 -1.69 18.63
CA LEU A 746 -60.47 -2.25 18.91
C LEU A 746 -59.79 -1.44 20.03
N PRO A 747 -59.39 -2.06 21.17
CA PRO A 747 -58.68 -1.33 22.22
C PRO A 747 -57.27 -0.94 21.79
N LYS A 748 -56.81 0.22 22.25
CA LYS A 748 -55.45 0.72 22.00
C LYS A 748 -54.37 0.02 22.83
N GLN A 749 -54.74 -0.66 23.90
CA GLN A 749 -53.87 -1.49 24.72
C GLN A 749 -54.15 -2.97 24.49
N GLN A 750 -53.14 -3.82 24.64
CA GLN A 750 -53.29 -5.27 24.53
C GLN A 750 -54.38 -5.79 25.51
N PRO A 751 -55.30 -6.66 25.04
CA PRO A 751 -56.49 -7.05 25.79
C PRO A 751 -56.39 -8.40 26.54
N TYR A 752 -55.20 -9.00 26.64
CA TYR A 752 -54.96 -10.35 27.14
C TYR A 752 -54.59 -10.42 28.64
N SER A 753 -54.81 -9.33 29.40
CA SER A 753 -54.41 -9.22 30.81
C SER A 753 -55.29 -9.97 31.82
N SER A 754 -56.44 -10.49 31.39
CA SER A 754 -57.36 -11.28 32.21
C SER A 754 -57.30 -12.78 31.87
N ALA A 755 -57.86 -13.60 32.76
CA ALA A 755 -58.04 -15.02 32.49
C ALA A 755 -58.85 -15.24 31.18
N PRO A 756 -58.49 -16.23 30.35
CA PRO A 756 -57.55 -17.32 30.62
C PRO A 756 -56.07 -17.03 30.33
N TRP A 757 -55.71 -15.89 29.74
CA TRP A 757 -54.34 -15.62 29.29
C TRP A 757 -53.45 -15.00 30.35
N SER A 758 -53.99 -14.10 31.17
CA SER A 758 -53.28 -13.40 32.25
C SER A 758 -51.94 -12.79 31.81
N TYR A 759 -51.88 -12.29 30.57
CA TYR A 759 -50.66 -11.78 29.95
C TYR A 759 -50.33 -10.38 30.48
N THR A 760 -49.14 -10.23 31.06
CA THR A 760 -48.69 -9.00 31.74
C THR A 760 -47.96 -8.02 30.82
N GLY A 761 -48.01 -8.20 29.50
CA GLY A 761 -47.35 -7.32 28.55
C GLY A 761 -47.93 -5.91 28.51
N SER A 762 -47.11 -4.97 28.05
CA SER A 762 -47.42 -3.54 28.03
C SER A 762 -47.65 -2.98 26.62
N GLU A 763 -47.86 -3.84 25.62
CA GLU A 763 -48.06 -3.42 24.23
C GLU A 763 -49.30 -2.54 24.09
N GLN A 764 -49.12 -1.41 23.42
CA GLN A 764 -50.14 -0.39 23.20
C GLN A 764 -49.80 0.46 21.98
N VAL A 765 -50.80 1.16 21.44
CA VAL A 765 -50.63 2.07 20.31
C VAL A 765 -51.37 3.38 20.55
N THR A 766 -50.81 4.49 20.04
CA THR A 766 -51.52 5.78 19.98
C THR A 766 -52.40 5.87 18.72
N THR A 767 -51.90 5.31 17.61
CA THR A 767 -52.56 5.18 16.31
C THR A 767 -52.37 3.76 15.80
N PHE A 768 -53.44 3.13 15.29
CA PHE A 768 -53.34 1.78 14.74
C PHE A 768 -52.50 1.76 13.44
N PRO A 769 -51.61 0.77 13.26
CA PRO A 769 -51.01 0.49 11.95
C PRO A 769 -52.08 0.28 10.88
N SER A 770 -51.72 0.50 9.61
CA SER A 770 -52.66 0.38 8.50
C SER A 770 -53.19 -1.06 8.36
N ASN A 771 -54.46 -1.17 7.98
CA ASN A 771 -55.12 -2.44 7.68
C ASN A 771 -55.13 -3.46 8.84
N VAL A 772 -55.00 -3.02 10.09
CA VAL A 772 -55.13 -3.90 11.25
C VAL A 772 -56.58 -4.41 11.35
N THR A 773 -56.70 -5.70 11.61
CA THR A 773 -57.98 -6.37 11.86
C THR A 773 -58.20 -6.54 13.37
N ASP A 774 -57.28 -7.17 14.10
CA ASP A 774 -57.42 -7.41 15.55
C ASP A 774 -56.06 -7.64 16.25
N TRP A 775 -56.07 -7.69 17.58
CA TRP A 775 -54.99 -8.16 18.45
C TRP A 775 -54.94 -9.69 18.53
N VAL A 776 -53.74 -10.26 18.53
CA VAL A 776 -53.43 -11.67 18.82
C VAL A 776 -52.34 -11.76 19.89
N LEU A 777 -52.36 -12.81 20.70
CA LEU A 777 -51.29 -13.13 21.65
C LEU A 777 -50.42 -14.25 21.06
N VAL A 778 -49.16 -13.95 20.74
CA VAL A 778 -48.21 -14.93 20.22
C VAL A 778 -47.38 -15.48 21.37
N VAL A 779 -47.40 -16.80 21.53
CA VAL A 779 -46.79 -17.54 22.63
C VAL A 779 -45.74 -18.49 22.07
N ALA A 780 -44.49 -18.32 22.48
CA ALA A 780 -43.41 -19.28 22.27
C ALA A 780 -43.41 -20.28 23.42
N ARG A 781 -43.45 -21.58 23.10
CA ARG A 781 -43.47 -22.67 24.08
C ARG A 781 -42.49 -23.77 23.72
N ASN A 782 -42.08 -24.58 24.68
CA ASN A 782 -41.28 -25.78 24.40
C ASN A 782 -42.16 -26.97 23.94
N ALA A 783 -41.52 -28.11 23.67
CA ALA A 783 -42.22 -29.33 23.26
C ALA A 783 -43.14 -29.91 24.34
N ALA A 784 -42.91 -29.60 25.62
CA ALA A 784 -43.76 -30.01 26.74
C ALA A 784 -45.01 -29.12 26.91
N GLY A 785 -45.11 -28.01 26.16
CA GLY A 785 -46.23 -27.08 26.23
C GLY A 785 -46.01 -25.91 27.21
N GLU A 786 -44.84 -25.82 27.85
CA GLU A 786 -44.51 -24.75 28.79
C GLU A 786 -44.25 -23.45 28.05
N VAL A 787 -44.82 -22.37 28.55
CA VAL A 787 -44.65 -21.02 28.00
C VAL A 787 -43.23 -20.52 28.30
N LEU A 788 -42.48 -20.22 27.25
CA LEU A 788 -41.15 -19.62 27.34
C LEU A 788 -41.22 -18.10 27.22
N PHE A 789 -41.96 -17.61 26.21
CA PHE A 789 -42.13 -16.18 25.94
C PHE A 789 -43.52 -15.90 25.39
N GLN A 790 -44.03 -14.68 25.59
CA GLN A 790 -45.32 -14.23 25.07
C GLN A 790 -45.25 -12.75 24.67
N THR A 791 -45.92 -12.40 23.58
CA THR A 791 -46.07 -11.00 23.14
C THR A 791 -47.40 -10.79 22.43
N ALA A 792 -48.03 -9.64 22.68
CA ALA A 792 -49.22 -9.22 21.95
C ALA A 792 -48.82 -8.53 20.64
N ALA A 793 -49.49 -8.93 19.55
CA ALA A 793 -49.24 -8.41 18.21
C ALA A 793 -50.57 -8.12 17.51
N PHE A 794 -50.51 -7.43 16.37
CA PHE A 794 -51.67 -7.26 15.50
C PHE A 794 -51.65 -8.29 14.38
N VAL A 795 -52.85 -8.61 13.89
CA VAL A 795 -53.03 -9.26 12.59
C VAL A 795 -53.55 -8.23 11.58
N ARG A 796 -52.90 -8.14 10.42
CA ARG A 796 -53.33 -7.32 9.29
C ARG A 796 -54.43 -8.02 8.48
N ASN A 797 -55.20 -7.29 7.70
CA ASN A 797 -56.32 -7.82 6.91
C ASN A 797 -55.95 -8.95 5.93
N ASP A 798 -54.70 -9.04 5.51
CA ASP A 798 -54.15 -10.12 4.68
C ASP A 798 -53.62 -11.32 5.50
N GLY A 799 -53.80 -11.27 6.82
CA GLY A 799 -53.40 -12.25 7.80
C GLY A 799 -52.01 -12.04 8.40
N THR A 800 -51.23 -11.07 7.92
CA THR A 800 -49.84 -10.89 8.37
C THR A 800 -49.76 -10.46 9.83
N LEU A 801 -48.96 -11.16 10.63
CA LEU A 801 -48.62 -10.71 11.98
C LEU A 801 -47.69 -9.50 11.92
N ILE A 802 -48.03 -8.46 12.69
CA ILE A 802 -47.22 -7.25 12.81
C ILE A 802 -47.12 -6.81 14.27
N ARG A 803 -45.98 -6.23 14.66
CA ARG A 803 -45.81 -5.59 15.98
C ARG A 803 -46.62 -4.29 16.07
N SER A 804 -46.68 -3.73 17.27
CA SER A 804 -47.35 -2.46 17.55
C SER A 804 -46.78 -1.27 16.77
N ASP A 805 -45.54 -1.35 16.30
CA ASP A 805 -44.89 -0.36 15.43
C ASP A 805 -45.20 -0.55 13.92
N GLY A 806 -46.00 -1.58 13.57
CA GLY A 806 -46.37 -1.90 12.20
C GLY A 806 -45.36 -2.76 11.43
N THR A 807 -44.24 -3.14 12.05
CA THR A 807 -43.26 -4.04 11.42
C THR A 807 -43.75 -5.48 11.39
N GLU A 808 -43.40 -6.21 10.34
CA GLU A 808 -43.82 -7.60 10.15
C GLU A 808 -43.10 -8.57 11.10
N GLY A 809 -43.86 -9.53 11.63
CA GLY A 809 -43.39 -10.57 12.54
C GLY A 809 -43.34 -10.13 14.00
N VAL A 810 -43.01 -11.05 14.90
CA VAL A 810 -42.78 -10.80 16.34
C VAL A 810 -41.40 -11.31 16.74
N VAL A 811 -40.82 -10.74 17.80
CA VAL A 811 -39.46 -11.06 18.23
C VAL A 811 -39.48 -11.76 19.59
N PHE A 812 -38.78 -12.89 19.70
CA PHE A 812 -38.56 -13.62 20.94
C PHE A 812 -37.07 -13.66 21.27
N SER A 813 -36.71 -13.83 22.55
CA SER A 813 -35.36 -14.25 22.89
C SER A 813 -35.13 -15.68 22.43
N THR A 814 -33.91 -16.03 22.02
CA THR A 814 -33.58 -17.42 21.66
C THR A 814 -33.59 -18.30 22.90
N SER A 815 -34.07 -19.54 22.77
CA SER A 815 -34.00 -20.57 23.81
C SER A 815 -32.96 -21.64 23.44
N SER A 816 -32.40 -22.32 24.44
CA SER A 816 -31.58 -23.53 24.25
C SER A 816 -32.40 -24.73 23.77
N GLU A 817 -33.72 -24.69 23.94
CA GLU A 817 -34.66 -25.70 23.48
C GLU A 817 -35.43 -25.22 22.23
N PRO A 818 -35.89 -26.14 21.35
CA PRO A 818 -36.74 -25.79 20.23
C PRO A 818 -38.04 -25.11 20.68
N MET A 819 -38.32 -23.92 20.14
CA MET A 819 -39.54 -23.17 20.44
C MET A 819 -40.62 -23.44 19.39
N TYR A 820 -41.86 -23.61 19.82
CA TYR A 820 -43.05 -23.77 18.97
C TYR A 820 -43.98 -22.58 19.19
N ALA A 821 -44.60 -22.10 18.12
CA ALA A 821 -45.52 -20.97 18.18
C ALA A 821 -46.93 -21.43 18.54
N SER A 822 -47.62 -20.64 19.36
CA SER A 822 -49.07 -20.60 19.37
C SER A 822 -49.59 -19.19 19.29
N ILE A 823 -50.59 -18.98 18.44
CA ILE A 823 -51.18 -17.66 18.19
C ILE A 823 -52.59 -17.72 18.73
N HIS A 824 -52.80 -17.08 19.88
CA HIS A 824 -54.07 -17.03 20.61
C HIS A 824 -54.83 -15.79 20.21
N HIS A 825 -56.13 -15.94 20.07
CA HIS A 825 -57.02 -14.88 19.64
C HIS A 825 -58.07 -14.69 20.73
N ARG A 826 -58.66 -13.50 20.84
CA ARG A 826 -59.71 -13.26 21.83
C ARG A 826 -61.02 -14.00 21.55
N ASN A 827 -61.35 -14.13 20.27
CA ASN A 827 -62.65 -14.61 19.81
C ASN A 827 -62.54 -15.88 18.94
N HIS A 828 -61.32 -16.41 18.78
CA HIS A 828 -61.04 -17.56 17.93
C HIS A 828 -60.06 -18.50 18.63
N LEU A 829 -60.01 -19.74 18.16
CA LEU A 829 -59.10 -20.73 18.71
C LEU A 829 -57.64 -20.36 18.45
N ALA A 830 -56.79 -20.82 19.37
CA ALA A 830 -55.37 -20.72 19.17
C ALA A 830 -54.91 -21.61 18.00
N ILE A 831 -53.99 -21.08 17.20
CA ILE A 831 -53.30 -21.82 16.14
C ILE A 831 -51.95 -22.28 16.68
N LEU A 832 -51.55 -23.52 16.40
CA LEU A 832 -50.32 -24.12 16.92
C LEU A 832 -49.36 -24.48 15.77
N SER A 833 -48.09 -24.10 15.86
CA SER A 833 -47.09 -24.59 14.91
C SER A 833 -46.80 -26.08 15.19
N GLY A 834 -46.82 -26.91 14.14
CA GLY A 834 -46.44 -28.33 14.22
C GLY A 834 -44.93 -28.56 14.09
N ARG A 835 -44.15 -27.48 13.89
CA ARG A 835 -42.69 -27.48 13.78
C ARG A 835 -42.09 -26.37 14.64
N PRO A 836 -40.82 -26.51 15.05
CA PRO A 836 -40.09 -25.44 15.71
C PRO A 836 -40.05 -24.16 14.87
N MET A 837 -40.02 -23.00 15.53
CA MET A 837 -39.78 -21.72 14.90
C MET A 837 -38.36 -21.68 14.33
N THR A 838 -38.24 -21.18 13.11
CA THR A 838 -36.95 -20.85 12.49
C THR A 838 -36.88 -19.34 12.33
N ASP A 839 -35.71 -18.77 12.60
CA ASP A 839 -35.51 -17.32 12.50
C ASP A 839 -35.82 -16.78 11.09
N ASN A 840 -36.60 -15.70 11.05
CA ASN A 840 -37.08 -14.99 9.86
C ASN A 840 -37.82 -15.87 8.83
N GLN A 841 -38.27 -17.07 9.21
CA GLN A 841 -39.06 -17.92 8.34
C GLN A 841 -40.55 -17.53 8.43
N LEU A 842 -41.17 -17.29 7.29
CA LEU A 842 -42.61 -17.07 7.20
C LEU A 842 -43.38 -18.39 7.32
N VAL A 843 -44.27 -18.47 8.31
CA VAL A 843 -45.24 -19.56 8.49
C VAL A 843 -46.63 -19.09 8.07
N ASP A 844 -47.06 -19.45 6.87
CA ASP A 844 -48.37 -19.06 6.35
C ASP A 844 -49.44 -20.09 6.74
N PHE A 845 -50.36 -19.74 7.65
CA PHE A 845 -51.50 -20.58 8.06
C PHE A 845 -52.74 -20.40 7.18
N THR A 846 -52.75 -19.45 6.23
CA THR A 846 -53.91 -19.11 5.39
C THR A 846 -54.07 -19.99 4.16
N THR A 847 -53.02 -20.72 3.79
CA THR A 847 -52.87 -21.42 2.50
C THR A 847 -53.30 -22.89 2.49
N ASP A 848 -53.62 -23.49 3.65
CA ASP A 848 -54.08 -24.88 3.73
C ASP A 848 -55.61 -24.95 3.55
N ALA A 849 -56.05 -25.45 2.41
CA ALA A 849 -57.45 -25.39 1.93
C ALA A 849 -58.45 -26.36 2.60
N THR A 850 -58.11 -27.00 3.73
CA THR A 850 -58.97 -28.02 4.34
C THR A 850 -59.64 -27.53 5.61
N ALA A 851 -60.97 -27.42 5.59
CA ALA A 851 -61.79 -27.28 6.78
C ALA A 851 -61.85 -28.62 7.52
N VAL A 852 -61.63 -28.63 8.84
CA VAL A 852 -61.46 -29.90 9.55
C VAL A 852 -62.22 -29.94 10.87
N LYS A 853 -63.16 -30.89 10.98
CA LYS A 853 -64.05 -31.14 12.13
C LYS A 853 -63.75 -32.48 12.83
N GLY A 854 -64.26 -32.66 14.05
CA GLY A 854 -64.27 -33.93 14.80
C GLY A 854 -64.46 -33.74 16.32
N THR A 855 -64.12 -34.77 17.11
CA THR A 855 -64.45 -34.92 18.56
C THR A 855 -63.20 -34.99 19.47
N SER A 856 -62.11 -34.32 19.12
CA SER A 856 -60.81 -34.36 19.81
C SER A 856 -60.16 -32.99 19.76
N GLN A 857 -59.71 -32.45 20.89
CA GLN A 857 -59.25 -31.07 21.01
C GLN A 857 -58.17 -30.62 20.00
N LEU A 858 -57.29 -31.50 19.53
CA LEU A 858 -56.23 -31.19 18.54
C LEU A 858 -56.34 -32.08 17.29
N LYS A 859 -56.18 -31.48 16.10
CA LYS A 859 -56.13 -32.20 14.82
C LYS A 859 -55.01 -31.71 13.92
N SER A 860 -54.43 -32.66 13.17
CA SER A 860 -53.44 -32.38 12.14
C SER A 860 -54.10 -31.85 10.86
N VAL A 861 -53.55 -30.74 10.34
CA VAL A 861 -53.85 -30.16 9.02
C VAL A 861 -52.53 -29.95 8.30
N GLY A 862 -52.24 -30.80 7.30
CA GLY A 862 -50.92 -30.81 6.65
C GLY A 862 -49.79 -31.08 7.66
N SER A 863 -48.92 -30.08 7.87
CA SER A 863 -47.82 -30.14 8.85
C SER A 863 -48.09 -29.35 10.14
N LYS A 864 -49.34 -28.95 10.37
CA LYS A 864 -49.77 -28.03 11.42
C LYS A 864 -50.74 -28.73 12.36
N LEU A 865 -50.76 -28.30 13.63
CA LEU A 865 -51.76 -28.75 14.61
C LEU A 865 -52.72 -27.60 14.89
N VAL A 866 -54.02 -27.90 14.89
CA VAL A 866 -55.09 -26.92 15.11
C VAL A 866 -56.16 -27.51 16.03
N MET A 867 -57.10 -26.70 16.54
CA MET A 867 -58.18 -27.17 17.44
C MET A 867 -59.56 -27.17 16.72
N TYR A 868 -60.70 -27.37 17.42
CA TYR A 868 -62.04 -27.35 16.79
C TYR A 868 -62.94 -26.22 17.32
N SER A 869 -63.26 -25.26 16.45
CA SER A 869 -63.88 -24.00 16.87
C SER A 869 -65.27 -24.18 17.48
N GLY A 870 -65.52 -23.45 18.56
CA GLY A 870 -66.65 -23.67 19.45
C GLY A 870 -66.35 -24.54 20.67
N ASP A 871 -65.12 -25.03 20.86
CA ASP A 871 -64.62 -25.44 22.19
C ASP A 871 -64.52 -24.20 23.11
N TYR A 872 -64.98 -24.31 24.36
CA TYR A 872 -64.63 -23.36 25.42
C TYR A 872 -64.23 -24.04 26.74
N ASP A 873 -64.88 -25.16 27.10
CA ASP A 873 -64.63 -25.83 28.38
C ASP A 873 -63.74 -27.08 28.29
N ALA A 874 -63.14 -27.33 27.12
CA ALA A 874 -62.20 -28.41 26.88
C ALA A 874 -62.77 -29.82 27.16
N ASN A 875 -64.09 -30.01 27.03
CA ASN A 875 -64.77 -31.29 27.30
C ASN A 875 -64.95 -32.20 26.07
N ASP A 876 -64.32 -31.86 24.94
CA ASP A 876 -64.42 -32.55 23.64
C ASP A 876 -65.83 -32.59 22.99
N VAL A 877 -66.78 -31.79 23.48
CA VAL A 877 -68.16 -31.71 22.98
C VAL A 877 -68.57 -30.27 22.68
N ILE A 878 -68.47 -29.86 21.41
CA ILE A 878 -68.85 -28.51 20.96
C ILE A 878 -70.37 -28.37 20.92
N ASN A 879 -70.93 -27.64 21.88
CA ASN A 879 -72.36 -27.47 22.01
C ASN A 879 -72.75 -26.05 22.47
N SER A 880 -74.02 -25.83 22.77
CA SER A 880 -74.53 -24.52 23.20
C SER A 880 -73.99 -24.08 24.57
N ALA A 881 -73.51 -25.00 25.40
CA ALA A 881 -72.85 -24.69 26.68
C ALA A 881 -71.52 -23.96 26.46
N ASP A 882 -70.74 -24.34 25.46
CA ASP A 882 -69.50 -23.64 25.09
C ASP A 882 -69.77 -22.21 24.62
N TYR A 883 -70.75 -22.05 23.72
CA TYR A 883 -71.20 -20.75 23.26
C TYR A 883 -71.69 -19.85 24.41
N ASN A 884 -72.40 -20.43 25.37
CA ASN A 884 -72.93 -19.69 26.51
C ASN A 884 -71.84 -19.33 27.53
N LYS A 885 -70.84 -20.19 27.76
CA LYS A 885 -69.68 -19.85 28.60
C LYS A 885 -68.84 -18.74 27.94
N TRP A 886 -68.66 -18.81 26.63
CA TRP A 886 -68.03 -17.76 25.84
C TRP A 886 -68.79 -16.43 25.91
N LYS A 887 -70.14 -16.46 25.84
CA LYS A 887 -71.04 -15.30 26.01
C LYS A 887 -70.89 -14.60 27.37
N VAL A 888 -70.67 -15.35 28.45
CA VAL A 888 -70.55 -14.78 29.81
C VAL A 888 -69.20 -14.06 29.99
N ASN A 889 -68.11 -14.55 29.38
CA ASN A 889 -66.78 -13.94 29.52
C ASN A 889 -66.56 -12.73 28.58
N ALA A 890 -67.34 -12.65 27.48
CA ALA A 890 -67.38 -11.54 26.52
C ALA A 890 -67.72 -10.16 27.12
N SER A 891 -68.32 -10.12 28.30
CA SER A 891 -68.90 -8.90 28.89
C SER A 891 -67.88 -8.04 29.65
N ILE A 892 -66.59 -8.39 29.62
CA ILE A 892 -65.55 -7.83 30.51
C ILE A 892 -64.63 -6.80 29.81
N VAL A 893 -64.69 -6.67 28.48
CA VAL A 893 -63.91 -5.65 27.73
C VAL A 893 -64.87 -4.66 27.08
N GLY A 894 -64.81 -3.39 27.50
CA GLY A 894 -65.75 -2.35 27.08
C GLY A 894 -66.01 -2.29 25.57
N HIS A 895 -67.30 -2.19 25.22
CA HIS A 895 -67.89 -2.06 23.87
C HIS A 895 -67.56 -3.14 22.82
N TYR A 896 -66.50 -3.92 22.98
CA TYR A 896 -66.15 -5.03 22.09
C TYR A 896 -66.94 -6.28 22.46
N LEU A 897 -67.96 -6.59 21.67
CA LEU A 897 -68.83 -7.75 21.89
C LEU A 897 -68.19 -8.96 21.20
N SER A 898 -67.46 -9.82 21.92
CA SER A 898 -66.78 -10.96 21.28
C SER A 898 -67.73 -11.94 20.58
N ILE A 899 -69.01 -11.92 20.93
CA ILE A 899 -70.11 -12.73 20.35
C ILE A 899 -70.73 -12.13 19.07
N ASP A 900 -70.34 -10.92 18.68
CA ASP A 900 -70.72 -10.27 17.42
C ASP A 900 -69.88 -10.86 16.28
N ALA A 901 -70.32 -12.01 15.77
CA ALA A 901 -69.57 -12.82 14.80
C ALA A 901 -69.48 -12.17 13.42
N ASP A 902 -70.24 -11.10 13.16
CA ASP A 902 -70.14 -10.31 11.94
C ASP A 902 -69.58 -8.89 12.12
N GLY A 903 -69.29 -8.49 13.36
CA GLY A 903 -68.61 -7.24 13.70
C GLY A 903 -69.47 -5.99 13.50
N ASN A 904 -70.81 -6.13 13.47
CA ASN A 904 -71.75 -5.04 13.22
C ASN A 904 -72.18 -4.26 14.49
N GLY A 905 -71.78 -4.72 15.67
CA GLY A 905 -72.08 -4.15 16.98
C GLY A 905 -73.40 -4.61 17.61
N ILE A 906 -74.15 -5.54 16.98
CA ILE A 906 -75.49 -5.98 17.37
C ILE A 906 -75.53 -7.51 17.51
N ILE A 907 -75.55 -7.99 18.74
CA ILE A 907 -75.66 -9.43 19.04
C ILE A 907 -77.09 -9.91 18.78
N ASN A 908 -77.28 -10.73 17.75
CA ASN A 908 -78.58 -11.29 17.39
C ASN A 908 -78.47 -12.74 16.86
N ASN A 909 -79.60 -13.30 16.38
CA ASN A 909 -79.62 -14.68 15.88
C ASN A 909 -78.74 -14.89 14.64
N GLN A 910 -78.40 -13.84 13.88
CA GLN A 910 -77.48 -13.91 12.75
C GLN A 910 -76.06 -14.24 13.21
N ASP A 911 -75.59 -13.68 14.32
CA ASP A 911 -74.30 -13.99 14.92
C ASP A 911 -74.22 -15.45 15.37
N PHE A 912 -75.28 -15.90 16.05
CA PHE A 912 -75.39 -17.31 16.45
C PHE A 912 -75.42 -18.23 15.24
N ASN A 913 -76.17 -17.90 14.19
CA ASN A 913 -76.24 -18.71 12.98
C ASN A 913 -74.90 -18.74 12.23
N ARG A 914 -74.18 -17.62 12.15
CA ARG A 914 -72.82 -17.56 11.60
C ARG A 914 -71.85 -18.39 12.43
N TRP A 915 -71.88 -18.27 13.75
CA TRP A 915 -71.09 -19.09 14.66
C TRP A 915 -71.39 -20.59 14.49
N VAL A 916 -72.67 -20.99 14.42
CA VAL A 916 -73.07 -22.40 14.21
C VAL A 916 -72.60 -22.95 12.85
N LEU A 917 -72.59 -22.14 11.80
CA LEU A 917 -72.14 -22.55 10.46
C LEU A 917 -70.62 -22.66 10.35
N ASN A 918 -69.90 -21.87 11.13
CA ASN A 918 -68.45 -21.77 11.10
C ASN A 918 -67.76 -22.60 12.20
N ARG A 919 -68.49 -23.01 13.25
CA ARG A 919 -67.96 -23.87 14.31
C ARG A 919 -67.23 -25.08 13.72
N SER A 920 -66.02 -25.29 14.23
CA SER A 920 -65.10 -26.33 13.80
C SER A 920 -64.53 -26.18 12.38
N LYS A 921 -64.52 -24.98 11.78
CA LYS A 921 -63.85 -24.70 10.50
C LYS A 921 -62.69 -23.71 10.69
N ILE A 922 -61.50 -24.23 10.95
CA ILE A 922 -60.28 -23.43 10.85
C ILE A 922 -59.85 -23.40 9.37
N GLY A 923 -59.59 -22.20 8.84
CA GLY A 923 -59.01 -22.02 7.50
C GLY A 923 -59.98 -21.90 6.30
N THR A 924 -61.26 -21.56 6.51
CA THR A 924 -62.18 -21.29 5.37
C THR A 924 -62.37 -19.78 5.14
N PRO A 925 -62.07 -19.25 3.94
CA PRO A 925 -62.67 -17.99 3.48
C PRO A 925 -64.19 -18.15 3.35
N GLY A 926 -64.96 -17.10 3.65
CA GLY A 926 -66.43 -17.16 3.76
C GLY A 926 -67.21 -17.28 2.44
N LEU A 927 -68.45 -17.77 2.57
CA LEU A 927 -69.55 -17.76 1.59
C LEU A 927 -70.85 -17.37 2.31
#